data_AF-A0A943KD07-F1
#
_entry.id   AF-A0A943KD07-F1
#
_cell.length_a   1.000
_cell.length_b   1.000
_cell.length_c   1.000
_cell.angle_alpha   90.00
_cell.angle_beta   90.00
_cell.angle_gamma   90.00
#
_symmetry.space_group_name_H-M   'P 1'
#
loop_
_entity.id
_entity.type
_entity.pdbx_description
1 polymer ?
#
loop_
_entity_poly.entity_id
_entity_poly.type
_entity_poly.pdbx_seq_one_letter_code
_entity_poly.pdbx_strand_id
1 'polypeptide(L)'
;MKKLRKEQWVALGLIVCVLGIVAGCVALRRSIGSEKPQSEGVLDALQESVGETQQVSPQVKKSLPRGAGAWLTAGTDFPVKTSAEQARNGIDEALDHAAEYGAAVVFLDAVKNGEAITVSSAGDTVDVLRYAIDQASKKGFQPVVCVPAADVIQISEQGIAGKPEALSALCKTYQPDVVLISGLKSLSFDLWQASDSARQEALTKAVEQLHNAADEAVPGLVFGVESSLVWSNEASGTKASYESLTDGFADIKGWMEEKLIDFVYLSCASLTTDQNVPLKTVTAWWNQVAVDTGVALYMEHQVSGSLSNEANGLLPDELAVQMSIVAQNGAFFGSVLDSVSALEEAQYGDNAFVKNYLTGGADNVKKAAKLSILNYPDLKFTAKKDNLTFFGTSVPGTEVTCNGKKVTQSPFGCFSYPLSLKKGENTIRFIQGNEELRYTVIFDETLIRSVAPMAKTYASGGSKLEITAIAVRDANVYAKMNGTTVRMKPGGGDEEEPKQEDSNFISYIGTYTLPKSQADARNIGSFTVYVTYDGRTAQMKGGSVTVNAKPPEIDIPIVTPDTPPNTTKDPSDTTQGGSSDTKPDSTAGGGASNDYFAKQLTPYQNNGVPGFARMCEVTSDDAETLPGNTSNDACGPTYVPILKGTFDYIIEETSYGSNRYYKLKSGRRVYQEDVKEIAKGHMMPSNSVKVKSSSTKGDTNITIATKWKVPIDVAFTPQKYVNSSDNRPYAVNSFTAQSVDFIFHYTASASGSVSLSGSNAFSKAEWIVDKNNLKTTLRLHLKRTGAFYGYSMKYNSDGSLTISLKNSGGTSLSGYTIMLDAGHGGSDPGAGSSAGWEAPATLAIAKKVQQKLQSAGATVIMTRSSDSHVSLEARHDAIRSKKPDLFLSIHCDAADSSSAMGTTGYYYTPYSYDLASSIHDRLVSTYRDQIYKGTSVTVSKIDRGTRFYPFRVTRVQECPAVLIEYGFITNVNDRAALTNSAKQDLLAQATVNGIKDYLKARG
;
A
#
# COMPACT_ATOMS: atom_id res chain seq x y z
N MET A 1 -17.00 69.20 15.21
CA MET A 1 -18.44 69.40 14.94
C MET A 1 -18.64 69.68 13.45
N LYS A 2 -19.44 68.84 12.77
CA LYS A 2 -20.11 69.06 11.45
C LYS A 2 -19.16 69.27 10.24
N LYS A 3 -19.30 68.62 9.09
CA LYS A 3 -20.37 67.80 8.50
C LYS A 3 -19.77 67.05 7.29
N LEU A 4 -20.28 65.86 7.06
CA LEU A 4 -20.08 65.01 5.88
C LEU A 4 -20.79 65.51 4.61
N ARG A 5 -20.30 64.96 3.48
CA ARG A 5 -20.91 64.66 2.14
C ARG A 5 -20.46 65.58 0.99
N LYS A 6 -19.70 65.08 0.00
CA LYS A 6 -19.98 64.16 -1.14
C LYS A 6 -20.68 64.87 -2.32
N GLU A 7 -19.97 64.82 -3.45
CA GLU A 7 -20.39 64.92 -4.85
C GLU A 7 -20.63 66.32 -5.45
N GLN A 8 -19.73 66.66 -6.39
CA GLN A 8 -19.88 67.47 -7.62
C GLN A 8 -18.74 68.48 -7.81
N TRP A 9 -17.60 68.01 -8.31
CA TRP A 9 -16.72 68.76 -9.24
C TRP A 9 -16.07 67.76 -10.21
N VAL A 10 -16.93 67.22 -11.07
CA VAL A 10 -16.55 66.85 -12.44
C VAL A 10 -16.33 68.18 -13.19
N ALA A 11 -15.31 68.24 -14.04
CA ALA A 11 -14.92 69.37 -14.90
C ALA A 11 -14.09 70.48 -14.24
N LEU A 12 -12.79 70.23 -13.99
CA LEU A 12 -11.68 71.12 -14.43
C LEU A 12 -10.26 70.54 -14.15
N GLY A 13 -10.09 69.22 -14.27
CA GLY A 13 -8.76 68.55 -14.22
C GLY A 13 -8.28 68.02 -15.58
N LEU A 14 -9.13 68.09 -16.61
CA LEU A 14 -8.76 67.98 -18.02
C LEU A 14 -8.50 69.40 -18.53
N ILE A 15 -7.24 69.77 -18.80
CA ILE A 15 -6.84 70.76 -19.84
C ILE A 15 -5.31 71.03 -19.86
N VAL A 16 -4.48 70.53 -18.92
CA VAL A 16 -3.02 70.86 -18.92
C VAL A 16 -2.04 69.69 -19.12
N CYS A 17 -2.45 68.42 -19.11
CA CYS A 17 -1.56 67.32 -19.57
C CYS A 17 -1.71 66.96 -21.07
N VAL A 18 -2.41 67.80 -21.84
CA VAL A 18 -2.74 67.62 -23.27
C VAL A 18 -1.69 68.23 -24.23
N LEU A 19 -0.50 68.63 -23.74
CA LEU A 19 0.58 69.16 -24.60
C LEU A 19 1.80 68.24 -24.79
N GLY A 20 1.79 67.01 -24.28
CA GLY A 20 2.82 66.00 -24.57
C GLY A 20 2.46 64.99 -25.66
N ILE A 21 1.22 65.00 -26.16
CA ILE A 21 0.67 63.99 -27.09
C ILE A 21 0.17 64.67 -28.37
N VAL A 22 1.03 65.41 -29.08
CA VAL A 22 0.78 65.81 -30.49
C VAL A 22 2.11 66.03 -31.24
N ALA A 23 2.89 64.96 -31.41
CA ALA A 23 3.97 64.90 -32.42
C ALA A 23 4.21 63.47 -32.93
N GLY A 24 3.16 62.66 -33.06
CA GLY A 24 3.30 61.26 -33.49
C GLY A 24 2.01 60.60 -33.97
N CYS A 25 1.04 61.39 -34.44
CA CYS A 25 -0.19 60.88 -35.04
C CYS A 25 -0.53 61.70 -36.29
N VAL A 26 0.17 61.40 -37.38
CA VAL A 26 -0.37 61.60 -38.73
C VAL A 26 -0.63 60.22 -39.30
N ALA A 27 -1.87 60.03 -39.75
CA ALA A 27 -2.37 58.97 -40.61
C ALA A 27 -2.74 57.63 -39.98
N LEU A 28 -3.92 57.62 -39.35
CA LEU A 28 -4.85 56.49 -39.40
C LEU A 28 -5.68 56.57 -40.71
N ARG A 29 -5.91 55.41 -41.33
CA ARG A 29 -7.04 55.00 -42.23
C ARG A 29 -6.79 54.85 -43.74
N ARG A 30 -6.66 53.57 -44.13
CA ARG A 30 -7.30 52.78 -45.22
C ARG A 30 -6.28 51.65 -45.51
N SER A 31 -6.51 50.34 -45.40
CA SER A 31 -7.64 49.49 -45.78
C SER A 31 -7.44 48.09 -45.13
N ILE A 32 -8.55 47.36 -45.01
CA ILE A 32 -8.81 46.02 -44.44
C ILE A 32 -7.88 44.90 -44.96
N GLY A 33 -7.53 43.95 -44.06
CA GLY A 33 -6.97 42.62 -44.39
C GLY A 33 -6.65 41.81 -43.12
N SER A 34 -6.98 40.52 -43.10
CA SER A 34 -7.14 39.63 -41.94
C SER A 34 -5.88 38.85 -41.48
N GLU A 35 -5.92 38.38 -40.22
CA GLU A 35 -5.27 37.19 -39.62
C GLU A 35 -4.00 37.31 -38.73
N LYS A 36 -4.18 36.81 -37.48
CA LYS A 36 -3.27 36.22 -36.44
C LYS A 36 -2.07 37.02 -35.86
N PRO A 37 -1.82 36.95 -34.53
CA PRO A 37 -0.63 37.55 -33.91
C PRO A 37 0.57 36.59 -33.91
N GLN A 38 1.69 37.03 -34.48
CA GLN A 38 3.04 36.46 -34.31
C GLN A 38 3.72 37.08 -33.09
N SER A 39 4.22 36.23 -32.19
CA SER A 39 5.13 36.58 -31.10
C SER A 39 6.53 36.07 -31.43
N GLU A 40 7.29 36.80 -32.26
CA GLU A 40 8.68 36.47 -32.61
C GLU A 40 9.64 37.68 -32.53
N GLY A 41 9.22 38.82 -31.96
CA GLY A 41 10.00 40.07 -32.05
C GLY A 41 10.82 40.51 -30.82
N VAL A 42 10.95 39.70 -29.76
CA VAL A 42 11.63 40.12 -28.51
C VAL A 42 12.87 39.27 -28.18
N LEU A 43 13.21 38.28 -28.99
CA LEU A 43 14.33 37.35 -28.70
C LEU A 43 15.69 37.75 -29.29
N ASP A 44 15.75 38.75 -30.17
CA ASP A 44 17.00 39.14 -30.87
C ASP A 44 17.80 40.27 -30.17
N ALA A 45 17.46 40.65 -28.93
CA ALA A 45 18.15 41.73 -28.20
C ALA A 45 19.00 41.26 -27.00
N LEU A 46 19.25 39.95 -26.85
CA LEU A 46 20.10 39.40 -25.78
C LEU A 46 21.26 38.53 -26.29
N GLN A 47 21.61 38.64 -27.58
CA GLN A 47 22.94 38.24 -28.04
C GLN A 47 23.89 39.42 -27.83
N GLU A 48 25.00 39.15 -27.15
CA GLU A 48 26.07 40.07 -26.70
C GLU A 48 25.92 40.69 -25.30
N SER A 49 26.07 39.87 -24.25
CA SER A 49 26.87 40.29 -23.09
C SER A 49 27.59 39.10 -22.46
N VAL A 50 28.76 38.77 -23.02
CA VAL A 50 29.76 37.92 -22.36
C VAL A 50 30.45 38.79 -21.31
N GLY A 51 29.81 38.98 -20.16
CA GLY A 51 30.42 39.59 -18.99
C GLY A 51 30.99 38.50 -18.09
N GLU A 52 32.25 38.10 -18.28
CA GLU A 52 32.99 37.46 -17.20
C GLU A 52 33.00 38.44 -16.02
N THR A 53 32.64 37.97 -14.81
CA THR A 53 32.78 38.73 -13.57
C THR A 53 34.24 39.16 -13.40
N GLN A 54 34.58 40.38 -13.82
CA GLN A 54 35.92 40.94 -13.67
C GLN A 54 36.26 41.28 -12.21
N GLN A 55 35.31 41.16 -11.26
CA GLN A 55 35.45 41.68 -9.88
C GLN A 55 35.29 40.66 -8.74
N VAL A 56 35.17 39.35 -9.00
CA VAL A 56 35.18 38.37 -7.88
C VAL A 56 36.56 38.37 -7.20
N SER A 57 36.57 38.37 -5.86
CA SER A 57 37.80 38.47 -5.08
C SER A 57 38.79 37.34 -5.45
N PRO A 58 40.12 37.60 -5.44
CA PRO A 58 41.12 36.56 -5.71
C PRO A 58 41.01 35.36 -4.78
N GLN A 59 40.53 35.60 -3.57
CA GLN A 59 40.27 34.60 -2.54
C GLN A 59 39.15 33.65 -2.93
N VAL A 60 38.00 34.17 -3.35
CA VAL A 60 36.89 33.36 -3.86
C VAL A 60 37.30 32.57 -5.09
N LYS A 61 38.05 33.18 -6.03
CA LYS A 61 38.57 32.45 -7.21
C LYS A 61 39.52 31.32 -6.86
N LYS A 62 40.25 31.44 -5.74
CA LYS A 62 41.17 30.41 -5.24
C LYS A 62 40.41 29.30 -4.52
N SER A 63 39.43 29.66 -3.69
CA SER A 63 38.75 28.72 -2.79
C SER A 63 37.45 28.14 -3.35
N LEU A 64 36.92 28.61 -4.48
CA LEU A 64 35.73 28.06 -5.13
C LEU A 64 36.00 27.74 -6.60
N PRO A 65 36.15 26.45 -6.98
CA PRO A 65 36.42 26.06 -8.36
C PRO A 65 35.15 26.11 -9.21
N ARG A 66 35.28 26.56 -10.46
CA ARG A 66 34.17 26.50 -11.41
C ARG A 66 33.90 25.05 -11.82
N GLY A 67 32.64 24.65 -11.91
CA GLY A 67 32.25 23.32 -12.38
C GLY A 67 31.12 22.68 -11.58
N ALA A 68 31.05 21.36 -11.64
CA ALA A 68 30.04 20.56 -10.98
C ALA A 68 30.25 20.56 -9.45
N GLY A 69 29.16 20.56 -8.68
CA GLY A 69 29.19 20.33 -7.24
C GLY A 69 28.29 19.19 -6.81
N ALA A 70 28.57 18.61 -5.64
CA ALA A 70 27.73 17.60 -5.01
C ALA A 70 27.39 18.01 -3.57
N TRP A 71 26.12 17.87 -3.18
CA TRP A 71 25.67 18.01 -1.80
C TRP A 71 25.70 16.65 -1.11
N LEU A 72 26.38 16.54 0.03
CA LEU A 72 26.57 15.29 0.77
C LEU A 72 26.09 15.46 2.21
N THR A 73 24.95 14.85 2.52
CA THR A 73 24.30 14.95 3.83
C THR A 73 24.55 13.71 4.69
N ALA A 74 25.06 13.94 5.90
CA ALA A 74 25.25 12.90 6.90
C ALA A 74 23.92 12.23 7.31
N GLY A 75 23.82 10.92 7.11
CA GLY A 75 22.62 10.13 7.38
C GLY A 75 21.64 10.00 6.21
N THR A 76 21.92 10.68 5.09
CA THR A 76 21.21 10.53 3.81
C THR A 76 22.14 9.91 2.77
N ASP A 77 23.23 10.61 2.44
CA ASP A 77 24.18 10.19 1.40
C ASP A 77 25.24 9.23 1.92
N PHE A 78 25.52 9.25 3.23
CA PHE A 78 26.38 8.27 3.90
C PHE A 78 25.91 7.99 5.33
N PRO A 79 26.11 6.78 5.87
CA PRO A 79 25.53 6.36 7.14
C PRO A 79 26.26 6.94 8.36
N VAL A 80 25.50 7.39 9.36
CA VAL A 80 26.02 7.95 10.63
C VAL A 80 25.44 7.31 11.91
N LYS A 81 24.67 6.22 11.78
CA LYS A 81 24.12 5.44 12.92
C LYS A 81 24.73 4.04 13.04
N THR A 82 25.82 3.83 12.32
CA THR A 82 26.52 2.55 12.12
C THR A 82 27.83 2.53 12.90
N SER A 83 28.78 1.65 12.55
CA SER A 83 30.14 1.71 13.10
C SER A 83 30.97 2.85 12.52
N ALA A 84 32.07 3.22 13.19
CA ALA A 84 33.02 4.22 12.69
C ALA A 84 33.65 3.80 11.34
N GLU A 85 33.88 2.50 11.14
CA GLU A 85 34.36 1.95 9.86
C GLU A 85 33.31 2.14 8.74
N GLN A 86 32.05 1.84 9.00
CA GLN A 86 30.98 2.00 8.01
C GLN A 86 30.73 3.47 7.66
N ALA A 87 30.88 4.39 8.63
CA ALA A 87 30.79 5.82 8.36
C ALA A 87 31.93 6.28 7.44
N ARG A 88 33.18 5.84 7.67
CA ARG A 88 34.32 6.15 6.79
C ARG A 88 34.12 5.61 5.38
N ASN A 89 33.74 4.34 5.24
CA ASN A 89 33.53 3.72 3.94
C ASN A 89 32.41 4.41 3.16
N GLY A 90 31.30 4.75 3.82
CA GLY A 90 30.21 5.45 3.15
C GLY A 90 30.58 6.88 2.71
N ILE A 91 31.45 7.58 3.46
CA ILE A 91 32.00 8.87 3.03
C ILE A 91 32.87 8.69 1.79
N ASP A 92 33.76 7.69 1.78
CA ASP A 92 34.62 7.41 0.63
C ASP A 92 33.80 7.06 -0.62
N GLU A 93 32.76 6.22 -0.48
CA GLU A 93 31.83 5.85 -1.54
C GLU A 93 31.05 7.06 -2.07
N ALA A 94 30.53 7.92 -1.19
CA ALA A 94 29.81 9.13 -1.59
C ALA A 94 30.71 10.11 -2.37
N LEU A 95 31.98 10.23 -1.97
CA LEU A 95 32.96 11.03 -2.69
C LEU A 95 33.37 10.40 -4.04
N ASP A 96 33.48 9.08 -4.12
CA ASP A 96 33.73 8.39 -5.38
C ASP A 96 32.56 8.60 -6.36
N HIS A 97 31.32 8.51 -5.88
CA HIS A 97 30.14 8.82 -6.68
C HIS A 97 30.16 10.29 -7.16
N ALA A 98 30.50 11.25 -6.29
CA ALA A 98 30.66 12.64 -6.69
C ALA A 98 31.74 12.82 -7.80
N ALA A 99 32.83 12.05 -7.73
CA ALA A 99 33.89 12.06 -8.74
C ALA A 99 33.38 11.57 -10.11
N GLU A 100 32.51 10.56 -10.14
CA GLU A 100 31.96 10.01 -11.38
C GLU A 100 31.15 11.02 -12.19
N TYR A 101 30.55 12.00 -11.50
CA TYR A 101 29.82 13.12 -12.09
C TYR A 101 30.70 14.36 -12.28
N GLY A 102 32.03 14.25 -12.08
CA GLY A 102 32.97 15.33 -12.32
C GLY A 102 32.87 16.48 -11.31
N ALA A 103 32.37 16.23 -10.09
CA ALA A 103 32.33 17.24 -9.03
C ALA A 103 33.73 17.81 -8.77
N ALA A 104 33.84 19.14 -8.70
CA ALA A 104 35.04 19.86 -8.29
C ALA A 104 34.91 20.40 -6.86
N VAL A 105 33.67 20.55 -6.39
CA VAL A 105 33.33 21.08 -5.06
C VAL A 105 32.33 20.14 -4.39
N VAL A 106 32.48 19.91 -3.08
CA VAL A 106 31.55 19.11 -2.28
C VAL A 106 31.05 19.90 -1.08
N PHE A 107 29.73 19.97 -0.93
CA PHE A 107 29.05 20.64 0.16
C PHE A 107 28.76 19.61 1.25
N LEU A 108 29.44 19.75 2.40
CA LEU A 108 29.44 18.76 3.47
C LEU A 108 28.47 19.17 4.57
N ASP A 109 27.26 18.59 4.55
CA ASP A 109 26.25 18.77 5.60
C ASP A 109 26.41 17.68 6.67
N ALA A 110 27.36 17.91 7.58
CA ALA A 110 27.73 17.00 8.67
C ALA A 110 27.78 17.69 10.04
N VAL A 111 27.10 18.83 10.18
CA VAL A 111 27.01 19.62 11.40
C VAL A 111 25.60 19.51 11.97
N LYS A 112 25.49 19.32 13.29
CA LYS A 112 24.21 19.26 13.97
C LYS A 112 24.30 19.83 15.38
N ASN A 113 23.36 20.71 15.72
CA ASN A 113 23.37 21.47 16.97
C ASN A 113 24.66 22.29 17.16
N GLY A 114 25.29 22.73 16.06
CA GLY A 114 26.52 23.51 16.07
C GLY A 114 27.81 22.71 16.29
N GLU A 115 27.73 21.38 16.29
CA GLU A 115 28.89 20.48 16.43
C GLU A 115 28.96 19.49 15.26
N ALA A 116 30.16 19.01 14.93
CA ALA A 116 30.30 17.94 13.95
C ALA A 116 29.69 16.64 14.48
N ILE A 117 29.07 15.87 13.59
CA ILE A 117 28.54 14.55 13.93
C ILE A 117 29.70 13.60 14.25
N THR A 118 29.62 12.91 15.39
CA THR A 118 30.57 11.87 15.78
C THR A 118 29.93 10.49 15.79
N VAL A 119 30.61 9.49 15.24
CA VAL A 119 30.16 8.08 15.26
C VAL A 119 31.16 7.24 16.05
N SER A 120 30.68 6.51 17.07
CA SER A 120 31.52 5.71 17.96
C SER A 120 31.16 4.23 17.93
N SER A 121 32.16 3.36 17.87
CA SER A 121 32.00 1.89 17.96
C SER A 121 33.21 1.24 18.63
N ALA A 122 32.98 0.48 19.71
CA ALA A 122 33.95 -0.45 20.35
C ALA A 122 35.41 0.08 20.47
N GLY A 123 35.59 1.32 20.92
CA GLY A 123 36.91 1.93 21.13
C GLY A 123 37.45 2.79 19.97
N ASP A 124 36.72 2.88 18.87
CA ASP A 124 37.00 3.79 17.74
C ASP A 124 35.91 4.88 17.67
N THR A 125 36.31 6.11 17.34
CA THR A 125 35.40 7.24 17.14
C THR A 125 35.87 8.02 15.92
N VAL A 126 34.93 8.30 15.02
CA VAL A 126 35.17 9.15 13.85
C VAL A 126 34.44 10.47 14.02
N ASP A 127 35.19 11.56 13.88
CA ASP A 127 34.67 12.89 13.58
C ASP A 127 34.35 12.91 12.08
N VAL A 128 33.05 12.86 11.76
CA VAL A 128 32.56 12.71 10.39
C VAL A 128 33.00 13.89 9.52
N LEU A 129 32.88 15.11 10.05
CA LEU A 129 33.22 16.32 9.31
C LEU A 129 34.71 16.40 9.02
N ARG A 130 35.57 16.13 10.00
CA ARG A 130 37.03 16.08 9.78
C ARG A 130 37.38 15.06 8.71
N TYR A 131 36.86 13.84 8.85
CA TYR A 131 37.19 12.77 7.92
C TYR A 131 36.74 13.11 6.49
N ALA A 132 35.53 13.64 6.33
CA ALA A 132 35.01 14.06 5.03
C ALA A 132 35.84 15.19 4.40
N ILE A 133 36.23 16.22 5.16
CA ILE A 133 37.12 17.31 4.69
C ILE A 133 38.45 16.73 4.18
N ASP A 134 39.07 15.86 4.97
CA ASP A 134 40.37 15.28 4.65
C ASP A 134 40.32 14.41 3.38
N GLN A 135 39.28 13.57 3.25
CA GLN A 135 39.13 12.70 2.08
C GLN A 135 38.72 13.47 0.82
N ALA A 136 37.83 14.45 0.95
CA ALA A 136 37.46 15.33 -0.15
C ALA A 136 38.72 16.03 -0.72
N SER A 137 39.52 16.62 0.16
CA SER A 137 40.76 17.31 -0.22
C SER A 137 41.77 16.35 -0.88
N LYS A 138 41.93 15.12 -0.36
CA LYS A 138 42.81 14.09 -0.95
C LYS A 138 42.37 13.67 -2.35
N LYS A 139 41.06 13.59 -2.59
CA LYS A 139 40.48 13.27 -3.90
C LYS A 139 40.43 14.48 -4.84
N GLY A 140 40.90 15.65 -4.40
CA GLY A 140 41.03 16.86 -5.20
C GLY A 140 39.76 17.72 -5.26
N PHE A 141 38.77 17.44 -4.41
CA PHE A 141 37.59 18.29 -4.26
C PHE A 141 37.91 19.47 -3.36
N GLN A 142 37.26 20.61 -3.63
CA GLN A 142 37.14 21.69 -2.65
C GLN A 142 36.01 21.38 -1.67
N PRO A 143 36.29 21.15 -0.37
CA PRO A 143 35.22 21.00 0.63
C PRO A 143 34.63 22.37 0.99
N VAL A 144 33.31 22.41 1.09
CA VAL A 144 32.52 23.51 1.69
C VAL A 144 31.86 22.97 2.94
N VAL A 145 32.11 23.59 4.09
CA VAL A 145 31.49 23.17 5.34
C VAL A 145 30.12 23.83 5.48
N CYS A 146 29.06 23.03 5.43
CA CYS A 146 27.69 23.51 5.58
C CYS A 146 27.29 23.55 7.06
N VAL A 147 26.84 24.70 7.52
CA VAL A 147 26.40 24.94 8.89
C VAL A 147 24.92 25.34 8.85
N PRO A 148 24.01 24.53 9.43
CA PRO A 148 22.60 24.87 9.46
C PRO A 148 22.35 26.21 10.17
N ALA A 149 21.59 27.10 9.55
CA ALA A 149 21.23 28.40 10.09
C ALA A 149 20.57 28.29 11.46
N ALA A 150 19.75 27.25 11.69
CA ALA A 150 19.09 27.00 12.98
C ALA A 150 20.08 26.72 14.12
N ASP A 151 21.30 26.26 13.81
CA ASP A 151 22.33 25.99 14.81
C ASP A 151 23.01 27.28 15.26
N VAL A 152 23.21 28.22 14.34
CA VAL A 152 23.98 29.47 14.54
C VAL A 152 23.14 30.75 14.60
N ILE A 153 21.84 30.67 14.34
CA ILE A 153 20.87 31.76 14.44
C ILE A 153 19.72 31.30 15.33
N GLN A 154 19.46 32.04 16.40
CA GLN A 154 18.37 31.81 17.32
C GLN A 154 17.29 32.87 17.13
N ILE A 155 16.06 32.42 16.94
CA ILE A 155 14.88 33.28 16.93
C ILE A 155 14.08 33.00 18.20
N SER A 156 13.80 34.05 18.96
CA SER A 156 13.00 33.99 20.19
C SER A 156 12.05 35.17 20.28
N GLU A 157 11.18 35.19 21.30
CA GLU A 157 10.29 36.33 21.56
C GLU A 157 11.04 37.67 21.75
N GLN A 158 12.33 37.61 22.10
CA GLN A 158 13.17 38.78 22.33
C GLN A 158 13.83 39.33 21.05
N GLY A 159 13.89 38.55 19.97
CA GLY A 159 14.56 38.95 18.74
C GLY A 159 15.27 37.83 18.01
N ILE A 160 16.10 38.23 17.04
CA ILE A 160 17.03 37.35 16.32
C ILE A 160 18.42 37.59 16.90
N ALA A 161 19.12 36.51 17.26
CA ALA A 161 20.50 36.56 17.74
C ALA A 161 21.36 35.55 16.98
N GLY A 162 22.49 36.00 16.45
CA GLY A 162 23.55 35.11 15.98
C GLY A 162 24.28 34.45 17.15
N LYS A 163 24.88 33.29 16.92
CA LYS A 163 25.77 32.57 17.86
C LYS A 163 27.20 32.54 17.30
N PRO A 164 27.90 33.69 17.25
CA PRO A 164 29.24 33.78 16.67
C PRO A 164 30.24 32.84 17.35
N GLU A 165 30.08 32.53 18.64
CA GLU A 165 30.98 31.65 19.37
C GLU A 165 30.92 30.21 18.85
N ALA A 166 29.72 29.72 18.51
CA ALA A 166 29.53 28.38 17.97
C ALA A 166 30.20 28.24 16.60
N LEU A 167 29.97 29.21 15.71
CA LEU A 167 30.59 29.22 14.39
C LEU A 167 32.11 29.41 14.48
N SER A 168 32.59 30.30 15.34
CA SER A 168 34.02 30.53 15.57
C SER A 168 34.72 29.29 16.10
N ALA A 169 34.09 28.54 17.03
CA ALA A 169 34.63 27.29 17.55
C ALA A 169 34.75 26.22 16.45
N LEU A 170 33.73 26.10 15.59
CA LEU A 170 33.76 25.18 14.46
C LEU A 170 34.86 25.57 13.47
N CYS A 171 34.95 26.85 13.08
CA CYS A 171 35.98 27.34 12.16
C CYS A 171 37.40 27.13 12.73
N LYS A 172 37.62 27.44 14.01
CA LYS A 172 38.91 27.21 14.69
C LYS A 172 39.28 25.74 14.72
N THR A 173 38.30 24.87 14.93
CA THR A 173 38.52 23.43 14.99
C THR A 173 38.88 22.89 13.61
N TYR A 174 38.04 23.12 12.60
CA TYR A 174 38.17 22.46 11.29
C TYR A 174 39.08 23.18 10.31
N GLN A 175 39.33 24.48 10.50
CA GLN A 175 40.10 25.35 9.59
C GLN A 175 39.60 25.27 8.12
N PRO A 176 38.28 25.45 7.86
CA PRO A 176 37.78 25.36 6.49
C PRO A 176 38.18 26.58 5.64
N ASP A 177 38.41 26.37 4.35
CA ASP A 177 38.61 27.48 3.39
C ASP A 177 37.28 28.17 3.01
N VAL A 178 36.17 27.42 3.09
CA VAL A 178 34.83 27.87 2.69
C VAL A 178 33.78 27.36 3.68
N VAL A 179 32.90 28.26 4.13
CA VAL A 179 31.73 27.94 4.96
C VAL A 179 30.45 28.45 4.29
N LEU A 180 29.40 27.63 4.37
CA LEU A 180 28.05 27.97 3.92
C LEU A 180 27.08 27.94 5.10
N ILE A 181 26.34 29.01 5.34
CA ILE A 181 25.17 28.98 6.23
C ILE A 181 23.95 28.49 5.43
N SER A 182 23.50 27.27 5.71
CA SER A 182 22.41 26.60 4.98
C SER A 182 21.06 26.72 5.71
N GLY A 183 19.95 26.48 5.02
CA GLY A 183 18.63 26.35 5.63
C GLY A 183 18.02 27.65 6.14
N LEU A 184 18.37 28.82 5.59
CA LEU A 184 17.75 30.10 5.95
C LEU A 184 16.22 30.09 5.75
N LYS A 185 15.74 29.41 4.70
CA LYS A 185 14.31 29.20 4.43
C LYS A 185 13.58 28.46 5.55
N SER A 186 14.30 27.65 6.34
CA SER A 186 13.73 26.80 7.41
C SER A 186 13.59 27.54 8.75
N LEU A 187 14.05 28.79 8.84
CA LEU A 187 13.89 29.61 10.04
C LEU A 187 12.42 30.03 10.20
N SER A 188 11.85 29.85 11.40
CA SER A 188 10.52 30.34 11.74
C SER A 188 10.61 31.64 12.54
N PHE A 189 9.94 32.68 12.03
CA PHE A 189 9.90 34.01 12.62
C PHE A 189 8.64 34.26 13.47
N ASP A 190 7.81 33.23 13.65
CA ASP A 190 6.49 33.33 14.32
C ASP A 190 6.59 33.79 15.78
N LEU A 191 7.70 33.44 16.44
CA LEU A 191 7.95 33.75 17.85
C LEU A 191 8.21 35.24 18.10
N TRP A 192 8.67 35.99 17.10
CA TRP A 192 9.01 37.40 17.26
C TRP A 192 8.10 38.30 16.43
N GLN A 193 7.17 38.96 17.12
CA GLN A 193 6.18 39.86 16.52
C GLN A 193 6.77 41.26 16.31
N ALA A 194 7.63 41.40 15.31
CA ALA A 194 8.22 42.67 14.87
C ALA A 194 7.80 43.00 13.42
N SER A 195 8.03 44.25 12.98
CA SER A 195 7.83 44.60 11.57
C SER A 195 8.81 43.87 10.67
N ASP A 196 8.45 43.66 9.41
CA ASP A 196 9.30 42.97 8.43
C ASP A 196 10.67 43.64 8.31
N SER A 197 10.72 44.97 8.31
CA SER A 197 11.96 45.75 8.32
C SER A 197 12.85 45.49 9.55
N ALA A 198 12.24 45.31 10.73
CA ALA A 198 12.98 45.03 11.95
C ALA A 198 13.50 43.59 11.98
N ARG A 199 12.76 42.64 11.39
CA ARG A 199 13.20 41.26 11.19
C ARG A 199 14.38 41.19 10.21
N GLN A 200 14.28 41.91 9.09
CA GLN A 200 15.36 42.03 8.11
C GLN A 200 16.63 42.64 8.71
N GLU A 201 16.52 43.74 9.44
CA GLU A 201 17.68 44.38 10.09
C GLU A 201 18.33 43.47 11.13
N ALA A 202 17.53 42.78 11.95
CA ALA A 202 18.05 41.89 12.99
C ALA A 202 18.71 40.63 12.40
N LEU A 203 18.15 40.07 11.32
CA LEU A 203 18.78 38.94 10.61
C LEU A 203 20.09 39.37 9.94
N THR A 204 20.12 40.56 9.33
CA THR A 204 21.34 41.13 8.74
C THR A 204 22.46 41.27 9.77
N LYS A 205 22.14 41.81 10.96
CA LYS A 205 23.11 41.91 12.06
C LYS A 205 23.61 40.54 12.54
N ALA A 206 22.72 39.54 12.58
CA ALA A 206 23.12 38.18 12.95
C ALA A 206 24.10 37.59 11.92
N VAL A 207 23.86 37.79 10.62
CA VAL A 207 24.77 37.35 9.55
C VAL A 207 26.11 38.09 9.59
N GLU A 208 26.10 39.41 9.81
CA GLU A 208 27.32 40.21 10.01
C GLU A 208 28.16 39.68 11.18
N GLN A 209 27.53 39.37 12.32
CA GLN A 209 28.21 38.78 13.48
C GLN A 209 28.84 37.42 13.16
N LEU A 210 28.12 36.57 12.41
CA LEU A 210 28.62 35.26 12.00
C LEU A 210 29.80 35.37 11.02
N HIS A 211 29.70 36.25 10.02
CA HIS A 211 30.78 36.50 9.07
C HIS A 211 32.05 36.98 9.79
N ASN A 212 31.95 38.01 10.63
CA ASN A 212 33.09 38.53 11.40
C ASN A 212 33.72 37.45 12.28
N ALA A 213 32.91 36.63 12.95
CA ALA A 213 33.41 35.56 13.81
C ALA A 213 34.11 34.42 13.05
N ALA A 214 33.68 34.16 11.81
CA ALA A 214 34.30 33.19 10.92
C ALA A 214 35.63 33.71 10.36
N ASP A 215 35.67 34.96 9.89
CA ASP A 215 36.91 35.60 9.39
C ASP A 215 37.95 35.78 10.51
N GLU A 216 37.54 36.17 11.72
CA GLU A 216 38.45 36.22 12.88
C GLU A 216 39.02 34.84 13.25
N ALA A 217 38.23 33.77 13.07
CA ALA A 217 38.64 32.40 13.37
C ALA A 217 39.60 31.84 12.31
N VAL A 218 39.35 32.14 11.04
CA VAL A 218 40.13 31.70 9.88
C VAL A 218 40.23 32.89 8.92
N PRO A 219 41.27 33.74 9.06
CA PRO A 219 41.40 34.94 8.24
C PRO A 219 41.44 34.61 6.75
N GLY A 220 40.52 35.20 6.00
CA GLY A 220 40.39 34.93 4.58
C GLY A 220 39.62 33.64 4.24
N LEU A 221 38.76 33.19 5.14
CA LEU A 221 37.73 32.22 4.80
C LEU A 221 36.73 32.85 3.82
N VAL A 222 36.21 32.04 2.89
CA VAL A 222 35.10 32.44 2.01
C VAL A 222 33.77 32.12 2.69
N PHE A 223 32.95 33.13 2.94
CA PHE A 223 31.70 33.02 3.70
C PHE A 223 30.49 33.13 2.78
N GLY A 224 29.58 32.14 2.80
CA GLY A 224 28.38 32.15 1.97
C GLY A 224 27.10 31.81 2.70
N VAL A 225 25.99 32.06 2.01
CA VAL A 225 24.64 31.76 2.51
C VAL A 225 23.81 31.06 1.44
N GLU A 226 22.91 30.19 1.89
CA GLU A 226 21.89 29.59 1.04
C GLU A 226 20.70 30.55 0.87
N SER A 227 20.19 30.69 -0.36
CA SER A 227 18.99 31.45 -0.65
C SER A 227 18.00 30.66 -1.51
N SER A 228 16.72 31.00 -1.41
CA SER A 228 15.71 30.52 -2.37
C SER A 228 15.89 31.21 -3.71
N LEU A 229 15.44 30.55 -4.78
CA LEU A 229 15.60 31.06 -6.14
C LEU A 229 15.05 32.48 -6.37
N VAL A 230 14.00 32.90 -5.65
CA VAL A 230 13.42 34.24 -5.78
C VAL A 230 13.68 35.07 -4.54
N TRP A 231 14.51 36.11 -4.68
CA TRP A 231 14.71 37.13 -3.64
C TRP A 231 13.48 38.03 -3.50
N SER A 232 13.00 38.59 -4.62
CA SER A 232 11.73 39.30 -4.70
C SER A 232 11.06 39.15 -6.06
N ASN A 233 9.74 38.93 -6.05
CA ASN A 233 8.88 38.85 -7.23
C ASN A 233 8.85 40.16 -8.00
N GLU A 234 8.76 41.29 -7.30
CA GLU A 234 8.77 42.62 -7.93
C GLU A 234 10.09 42.86 -8.67
N ALA A 235 11.21 42.53 -8.03
CA ALA A 235 12.53 42.81 -8.58
C ALA A 235 12.91 41.91 -9.76
N SER A 236 12.51 40.63 -9.71
CA SER A 236 12.85 39.63 -10.73
C SER A 236 11.74 39.40 -11.75
N GLY A 237 10.59 40.07 -11.62
CA GLY A 237 9.45 39.91 -12.52
C GLY A 237 8.78 38.54 -12.46
N THR A 238 8.79 37.89 -11.28
CA THR A 238 8.26 36.54 -11.06
C THR A 238 6.97 36.53 -10.27
N LYS A 239 6.39 35.33 -10.10
CA LYS A 239 5.20 35.04 -9.28
C LYS A 239 5.42 33.80 -8.41
N ALA A 240 6.59 33.71 -7.78
CA ALA A 240 6.87 32.68 -6.80
C ALA A 240 5.96 32.82 -5.59
N SER A 241 5.63 31.68 -4.98
CA SER A 241 4.85 31.64 -3.73
C SER A 241 5.68 31.96 -2.48
N TYR A 242 6.99 32.11 -2.64
CA TYR A 242 7.93 32.40 -1.56
C TYR A 242 9.02 33.34 -2.08
N GLU A 243 9.30 34.40 -1.33
CA GLU A 243 10.34 35.40 -1.58
C GLU A 243 11.29 35.44 -0.39
N SER A 244 12.61 35.29 -0.60
CA SER A 244 13.57 35.34 0.50
C SER A 244 13.52 36.67 1.26
N LEU A 245 13.22 37.78 0.59
CA LEU A 245 13.17 39.10 1.22
C LEU A 245 11.96 39.28 2.15
N THR A 246 10.76 38.87 1.72
CA THR A 246 9.51 39.16 2.45
C THR A 246 9.04 38.02 3.32
N ASP A 247 9.20 36.77 2.88
CA ASP A 247 8.78 35.60 3.66
C ASP A 247 9.90 35.07 4.54
N GLY A 248 11.14 35.09 4.04
CA GLY A 248 12.33 34.68 4.79
C GLY A 248 13.01 35.79 5.59
N PHE A 249 12.62 37.05 5.35
CA PHE A 249 13.27 38.25 5.90
C PHE A 249 14.78 38.32 5.62
N ALA A 250 15.29 37.54 4.67
CA ALA A 250 16.69 37.45 4.30
C ALA A 250 16.96 38.39 3.11
N ASP A 251 17.54 39.55 3.39
CA ASP A 251 17.92 40.52 2.37
C ASP A 251 19.27 40.15 1.71
N ILE A 252 19.26 39.05 0.98
CA ILE A 252 20.46 38.49 0.33
C ILE A 252 21.13 39.53 -0.57
N LYS A 253 20.36 40.27 -1.35
CA LYS A 253 20.90 41.34 -2.21
C LYS A 253 21.59 42.42 -1.38
N GLY A 254 20.96 42.88 -0.29
CA GLY A 254 21.59 43.81 0.65
C GLY A 254 22.90 43.27 1.23
N TRP A 255 22.93 41.99 1.63
CA TRP A 255 24.14 41.35 2.15
C TRP A 255 25.27 41.28 1.11
N MET A 256 24.94 41.11 -0.17
CA MET A 256 25.92 41.17 -1.27
C MET A 256 26.46 42.59 -1.45
N GLU A 257 25.58 43.61 -1.42
CA GLU A 257 25.96 45.03 -1.58
C GLU A 257 26.84 45.52 -0.43
N GLU A 258 26.55 45.07 0.79
CA GLU A 258 27.30 45.38 2.01
C GLU A 258 28.55 44.51 2.20
N LYS A 259 28.80 43.55 1.30
CA LYS A 259 29.92 42.59 1.36
C LYS A 259 29.94 41.76 2.65
N LEU A 260 28.76 41.39 3.13
CA LEU A 260 28.59 40.48 4.26
C LEU A 260 28.73 39.02 3.86
N ILE A 261 28.72 38.72 2.56
CA ILE A 261 28.86 37.38 1.99
C ILE A 261 29.70 37.43 0.71
N ASP A 262 30.43 36.35 0.46
CA ASP A 262 31.33 36.17 -0.70
C ASP A 262 30.71 35.31 -1.81
N PHE A 263 29.78 34.43 -1.46
CA PHE A 263 29.02 33.63 -2.43
C PHE A 263 27.59 33.32 -1.96
N VAL A 264 26.71 33.05 -2.92
CA VAL A 264 25.33 32.60 -2.68
C VAL A 264 25.14 31.22 -3.28
N TYR A 265 24.57 30.32 -2.49
CA TYR A 265 24.08 29.03 -2.94
C TYR A 265 22.57 29.12 -3.16
N LEU A 266 22.12 28.99 -4.41
CA LEU A 266 20.71 29.15 -4.78
C LEU A 266 20.02 27.80 -4.93
N SER A 267 18.92 27.58 -4.21
CA SER A 267 18.11 26.37 -4.36
C SER A 267 17.10 26.51 -5.49
N CYS A 268 17.31 25.81 -6.61
CA CYS A 268 16.41 25.83 -7.78
C CYS A 268 15.25 24.85 -7.61
N ALA A 269 14.09 25.38 -7.23
CA ALA A 269 12.83 24.62 -7.22
C ALA A 269 12.00 24.78 -8.51
N SER A 270 12.51 25.49 -9.52
CA SER A 270 11.76 25.81 -10.74
C SER A 270 12.19 24.96 -11.93
N LEU A 271 11.20 24.53 -12.72
CA LEU A 271 11.39 23.80 -13.97
C LEU A 271 11.60 24.77 -15.13
N THR A 272 12.24 24.32 -16.21
CA THR A 272 12.46 25.14 -17.42
C THR A 272 11.15 25.59 -18.09
N THR A 273 10.05 24.91 -17.79
CA THR A 273 8.71 25.18 -18.32
C THR A 273 7.85 26.06 -17.41
N ASP A 274 8.32 26.36 -16.20
CA ASP A 274 7.59 27.19 -15.23
C ASP A 274 7.43 28.63 -15.75
N GLN A 275 6.17 29.06 -15.90
CA GLN A 275 5.83 30.38 -16.37
C GLN A 275 5.76 31.42 -15.24
N ASN A 276 5.65 30.99 -13.98
CA ASN A 276 5.61 31.87 -12.83
C ASN A 276 7.01 32.25 -12.36
N VAL A 277 7.97 31.33 -12.48
CA VAL A 277 9.38 31.56 -12.14
C VAL A 277 10.27 31.17 -13.33
N PRO A 278 10.24 31.91 -14.46
CA PRO A 278 11.00 31.50 -15.63
C PRO A 278 12.51 31.49 -15.33
N LEU A 279 13.13 30.32 -15.40
CA LEU A 279 14.52 30.12 -14.95
C LEU A 279 15.52 31.07 -15.65
N LYS A 280 15.33 31.34 -16.95
CA LYS A 280 16.16 32.30 -17.70
C LYS A 280 16.07 33.72 -17.13
N THR A 281 14.88 34.16 -16.75
CA THR A 281 14.67 35.49 -16.17
C THR A 281 15.36 35.59 -14.82
N VAL A 282 15.18 34.58 -13.97
CA VAL A 282 15.71 34.60 -12.61
C VAL A 282 17.23 34.45 -12.58
N THR A 283 17.79 33.57 -13.41
CA THR A 283 19.25 33.42 -13.52
C THR A 283 19.92 34.67 -14.09
N ALA A 284 19.31 35.34 -15.08
CA ALA A 284 19.81 36.61 -15.59
C ALA A 284 19.77 37.72 -14.51
N TRP A 285 18.70 37.78 -13.72
CA TRP A 285 18.60 38.72 -12.60
C TRP A 285 19.68 38.49 -11.56
N TRP A 286 19.84 37.25 -11.07
CA TRP A 286 20.90 36.89 -10.12
C TRP A 286 22.29 37.16 -10.69
N ASN A 287 22.52 36.84 -11.97
CA ASN A 287 23.77 37.14 -12.64
C ASN A 287 24.11 38.62 -12.59
N GLN A 288 23.14 39.49 -12.89
CA GLN A 288 23.34 40.93 -12.84
C GLN A 288 23.70 41.39 -11.42
N VAL A 289 22.92 40.96 -10.41
CA VAL A 289 23.19 41.30 -9.00
C VAL A 289 24.57 40.84 -8.55
N ALA A 290 24.98 39.64 -8.94
CA ALA A 290 26.29 39.08 -8.62
C ALA A 290 27.44 39.77 -9.36
N VAL A 291 27.24 40.18 -10.62
CA VAL A 291 28.21 40.99 -11.37
C VAL A 291 28.41 42.36 -10.71
N ASP A 292 27.32 43.00 -10.29
CA ASP A 292 27.35 44.34 -9.70
C ASP A 292 28.02 44.36 -8.31
N THR A 293 27.92 43.25 -7.57
CA THR A 293 28.45 43.14 -6.20
C THR A 293 29.78 42.38 -6.12
N GLY A 294 30.16 41.64 -7.17
CA GLY A 294 31.38 40.82 -7.19
C GLY A 294 31.27 39.51 -6.39
N VAL A 295 30.06 39.01 -6.17
CA VAL A 295 29.76 37.79 -5.39
C VAL A 295 29.63 36.59 -6.33
N ALA A 296 30.11 35.41 -5.91
CA ALA A 296 29.99 34.19 -6.72
C ALA A 296 28.63 33.49 -6.50
N LEU A 297 28.13 32.77 -7.51
CA LEU A 297 26.88 32.01 -7.41
C LEU A 297 27.09 30.51 -7.68
N TYR A 298 26.44 29.66 -6.89
CA TYR A 298 26.18 28.26 -7.24
C TYR A 298 24.68 28.04 -7.32
N MET A 299 24.24 27.19 -8.26
CA MET A 299 22.85 26.78 -8.37
C MET A 299 22.70 25.30 -8.04
N GLU A 300 21.94 24.98 -7.01
CA GLU A 300 21.45 23.63 -6.76
C GLU A 300 20.30 23.30 -7.70
N HIS A 301 20.31 22.10 -8.27
CA HIS A 301 19.22 21.55 -9.04
C HIS A 301 18.61 20.36 -8.29
N GLN A 302 17.34 20.50 -7.91
CA GLN A 302 16.60 19.44 -7.22
C GLN A 302 16.39 18.25 -8.15
N VAL A 303 17.13 17.16 -7.90
CA VAL A 303 17.11 15.98 -8.76
C VAL A 303 15.75 15.31 -8.68
N SER A 304 15.29 14.97 -7.48
CA SER A 304 14.02 14.24 -7.24
C SER A 304 12.79 14.95 -7.81
N GLY A 305 12.78 16.29 -7.84
CA GLY A 305 11.69 17.10 -8.41
C GLY A 305 11.74 17.27 -9.94
N SER A 306 12.88 16.95 -10.56
CA SER A 306 13.16 17.25 -11.98
C SER A 306 13.43 15.99 -12.82
N LEU A 307 13.33 14.78 -12.24
CA LEU A 307 13.44 13.53 -12.99
C LEU A 307 12.25 13.34 -13.93
N SER A 308 12.55 12.91 -15.16
CA SER A 308 11.53 12.59 -16.16
C SER A 308 10.70 11.37 -15.77
N ASN A 309 9.39 11.48 -15.94
CA ASN A 309 8.49 10.33 -15.91
C ASN A 309 7.27 10.59 -16.83
N GLU A 310 6.53 9.53 -17.20
CA GLU A 310 5.39 9.71 -18.12
C GLU A 310 4.29 10.63 -17.56
N ALA A 311 4.17 10.75 -16.24
CA ALA A 311 3.08 11.46 -15.58
C ALA A 311 3.33 12.97 -15.48
N ASN A 312 4.57 13.41 -15.26
CA ASN A 312 4.94 14.82 -15.16
C ASN A 312 5.24 15.45 -16.53
N GLY A 313 5.50 14.63 -17.56
CA GLY A 313 5.78 15.11 -18.91
C GLY A 313 7.13 15.81 -19.06
N LEU A 314 8.00 15.74 -18.04
CA LEU A 314 9.35 16.28 -18.10
C LEU A 314 10.20 15.45 -19.06
N LEU A 315 11.09 16.14 -19.78
CA LEU A 315 12.03 15.48 -20.66
C LEU A 315 13.27 15.04 -19.87
N PRO A 316 13.94 13.94 -20.25
CA PRO A 316 15.10 13.42 -19.52
C PRO A 316 16.30 14.37 -19.47
N ASP A 317 16.32 15.40 -20.31
CA ASP A 317 17.35 16.44 -20.32
C ASP A 317 16.98 17.68 -19.51
N GLU A 318 15.85 17.69 -18.79
CA GLU A 318 15.39 18.85 -17.99
C GLU A 318 16.51 19.44 -17.13
N LEU A 319 17.19 18.61 -16.33
CA LEU A 319 18.31 19.04 -15.49
C LEU A 319 19.48 19.59 -16.32
N ALA A 320 19.86 18.93 -17.42
CA ALA A 320 20.92 19.42 -18.30
C ALA A 320 20.54 20.77 -18.94
N VAL A 321 19.27 20.98 -19.30
CA VAL A 321 18.76 22.25 -19.82
C VAL A 321 18.83 23.34 -18.74
N GLN A 322 18.41 23.06 -17.51
CA GLN A 322 18.55 24.02 -16.40
C GLN A 322 20.02 24.42 -16.21
N MET A 323 20.94 23.45 -16.15
CA MET A 323 22.37 23.69 -16.00
C MET A 323 22.95 24.47 -17.18
N SER A 324 22.43 24.27 -18.39
CA SER A 324 22.81 25.03 -19.59
C SER A 324 22.36 26.49 -19.55
N ILE A 325 21.21 26.77 -18.91
CA ILE A 325 20.72 28.13 -18.69
C ILE A 325 21.60 28.80 -17.64
N VAL A 326 21.92 28.10 -16.54
CA VAL A 326 22.83 28.61 -15.51
C VAL A 326 24.21 28.91 -16.09
N ALA A 327 24.78 28.01 -16.89
CA ALA A 327 26.11 28.18 -17.48
C ALA A 327 26.22 29.34 -18.50
N GLN A 328 25.11 29.86 -19.03
CA GLN A 328 25.12 31.07 -19.86
C GLN A 328 25.40 32.35 -19.06
N ASN A 329 25.36 32.27 -17.73
CA ASN A 329 25.48 33.40 -16.83
C ASN A 329 26.86 33.38 -16.14
N GLY A 330 27.72 34.34 -16.48
CA GLY A 330 29.13 34.38 -16.10
C GLY A 330 29.42 34.56 -14.60
N ALA A 331 28.44 34.93 -13.77
CA ALA A 331 28.59 34.98 -12.31
C ALA A 331 28.39 33.61 -11.63
N PHE A 332 27.78 32.64 -12.32
CA PHE A 332 27.65 31.29 -11.79
C PHE A 332 28.97 30.54 -11.94
N PHE A 333 29.47 30.05 -10.81
CA PHE A 333 30.66 29.21 -10.74
C PHE A 333 30.31 27.75 -11.02
N GLY A 334 29.10 27.31 -10.67
CA GLY A 334 28.73 25.92 -10.86
C GLY A 334 27.27 25.58 -10.64
N SER A 335 26.97 24.35 -11.01
CA SER A 335 25.70 23.66 -10.75
C SER A 335 25.95 22.52 -9.76
N VAL A 336 25.08 22.40 -8.76
CA VAL A 336 25.15 21.42 -7.68
C VAL A 336 23.93 20.51 -7.78
N LEU A 337 24.09 19.21 -7.51
CA LEU A 337 23.00 18.25 -7.55
C LEU A 337 22.60 17.80 -6.14
N ASP A 338 21.31 17.86 -5.83
CA ASP A 338 20.72 17.39 -4.56
C ASP A 338 19.76 16.20 -4.80
N SER A 339 20.18 14.95 -4.66
CA SER A 339 21.53 14.42 -4.45
C SER A 339 21.99 13.62 -5.68
N VAL A 340 23.28 13.36 -5.80
CA VAL A 340 23.83 12.49 -6.86
C VAL A 340 23.22 11.07 -6.80
N SER A 341 22.90 10.58 -5.61
CA SER A 341 22.25 9.28 -5.40
C SER A 341 20.82 9.23 -5.95
N ALA A 342 20.06 10.34 -5.93
CA ALA A 342 18.72 10.39 -6.50
C ALA A 342 18.70 10.17 -8.03
N LEU A 343 19.82 10.39 -8.73
CA LEU A 343 19.94 10.08 -10.16
C LEU A 343 19.89 8.59 -10.48
N GLU A 344 20.11 7.71 -9.48
CA GLU A 344 19.98 6.26 -9.66
C GLU A 344 18.51 5.85 -9.86
N GLU A 345 17.55 6.67 -9.45
CA GLU A 345 16.11 6.44 -9.62
C GLU A 345 15.59 6.89 -11.01
N ALA A 346 16.46 7.46 -11.86
CA ALA A 346 16.09 7.99 -13.18
C ALA A 346 15.59 6.89 -14.13
N GLN A 347 14.40 7.09 -14.71
CA GLN A 347 13.74 6.08 -15.54
C GLN A 347 14.20 6.11 -17.00
N TYR A 348 14.56 7.28 -17.53
CA TYR A 348 14.74 7.49 -18.98
C TYR A 348 16.11 8.03 -19.36
N GLY A 349 17.13 7.70 -18.56
CA GLY A 349 18.53 8.04 -18.85
C GLY A 349 18.91 9.48 -18.51
N ASP A 350 18.16 10.14 -17.62
CA ASP A 350 18.45 11.47 -17.08
C ASP A 350 19.88 11.54 -16.53
N ASN A 351 20.32 10.47 -15.85
CA ASN A 351 21.68 10.31 -15.35
C ASN A 351 22.75 10.43 -16.44
N ALA A 352 22.50 9.90 -17.64
CA ALA A 352 23.43 9.99 -18.77
C ALA A 352 23.48 11.42 -19.34
N PHE A 353 22.35 12.11 -19.41
CA PHE A 353 22.32 13.53 -19.81
C PHE A 353 23.10 14.40 -18.84
N VAL A 354 22.84 14.24 -17.54
CA VAL A 354 23.54 14.97 -16.48
C VAL A 354 25.03 14.64 -16.49
N LYS A 355 25.42 13.36 -16.54
CA LYS A 355 26.83 12.94 -16.59
C LYS A 355 27.56 13.47 -17.83
N ASN A 356 26.95 13.39 -19.01
CA ASN A 356 27.54 13.92 -20.24
C ASN A 356 27.69 15.44 -20.18
N TYR A 357 26.71 16.14 -19.61
CA TYR A 357 26.78 17.59 -19.44
C TYR A 357 27.88 17.97 -18.44
N LEU A 358 27.98 17.30 -17.30
CA LEU A 358 28.98 17.64 -16.29
C LEU A 358 30.41 17.35 -16.73
N THR A 359 30.62 16.28 -17.51
CA THR A 359 31.97 15.87 -17.94
C THR A 359 32.48 16.57 -19.21
N GLY A 360 31.62 17.27 -19.96
CA GLY A 360 32.08 18.03 -21.13
C GLY A 360 31.05 18.95 -21.76
N GLY A 361 30.13 19.47 -20.95
CA GLY A 361 29.16 20.49 -21.30
C GLY A 361 28.14 20.08 -22.36
N ALA A 362 27.51 21.09 -22.94
CA ALA A 362 26.52 20.93 -24.01
C ALA A 362 27.05 20.12 -25.20
N ASP A 363 28.35 20.19 -25.48
CA ASP A 363 28.97 19.49 -26.61
C ASP A 363 29.02 17.98 -26.41
N ASN A 364 29.34 17.49 -25.21
CA ASN A 364 29.32 16.06 -24.92
C ASN A 364 27.89 15.50 -24.97
N VAL A 365 26.90 16.24 -24.46
CA VAL A 365 25.48 15.86 -24.58
C VAL A 365 25.08 15.74 -26.06
N LYS A 366 25.40 16.76 -26.88
CA LYS A 366 25.12 16.76 -28.32
C LYS A 366 25.82 15.62 -29.07
N LYS A 367 27.07 15.29 -28.70
CA LYS A 367 27.83 14.18 -29.31
C LYS A 367 27.25 12.81 -28.98
N ALA A 368 26.70 12.64 -27.78
CA ALA A 368 26.08 11.38 -27.36
C ALA A 368 24.65 11.20 -27.90
N ALA A 369 24.03 12.30 -28.33
CA ALA A 369 22.67 12.29 -28.84
C ALA A 369 22.55 11.52 -30.16
N LYS A 370 21.53 10.68 -30.25
CA LYS A 370 21.20 9.84 -31.39
C LYS A 370 19.69 9.63 -31.42
N LEU A 371 19.13 9.24 -32.56
CA LEU A 371 17.71 8.92 -32.62
C LEU A 371 17.41 7.67 -31.78
N SER A 372 16.64 7.82 -30.70
CA SER A 372 16.21 6.73 -29.81
C SER A 372 14.84 7.01 -29.23
N ILE A 373 14.09 5.96 -28.89
CA ILE A 373 12.92 6.05 -28.00
C ILE A 373 13.30 5.42 -26.67
N LEU A 374 12.93 6.05 -25.58
CA LEU A 374 13.39 5.73 -24.23
C LEU A 374 12.38 4.87 -23.46
N ASN A 375 11.09 5.19 -23.57
CA ASN A 375 10.03 4.50 -22.82
C ASN A 375 9.46 3.26 -23.54
N TYR A 376 9.83 3.04 -24.80
CA TYR A 376 9.47 1.84 -25.58
C TYR A 376 10.74 1.25 -26.25
N PRO A 377 11.52 0.43 -25.53
CA PRO A 377 12.77 -0.12 -26.07
C PRO A 377 12.51 -1.14 -27.18
N ASP A 378 11.38 -1.85 -27.12
CA ASP A 378 11.02 -2.85 -28.12
C ASP A 378 10.39 -2.20 -29.34
N LEU A 379 10.97 -2.43 -30.52
CA LEU A 379 10.42 -1.98 -31.80
C LEU A 379 9.05 -2.60 -32.10
N LYS A 380 8.61 -3.62 -31.36
CA LYS A 380 7.29 -4.22 -31.47
C LYS A 380 6.71 -4.47 -30.09
N PHE A 381 5.56 -3.87 -29.80
CA PHE A 381 4.87 -4.06 -28.53
C PHE A 381 3.35 -3.88 -28.66
N THR A 382 2.61 -4.26 -27.62
CA THR A 382 1.15 -4.12 -27.56
C THR A 382 0.76 -2.94 -26.68
N ALA A 383 0.10 -1.95 -27.26
CA ALA A 383 -0.36 -0.76 -26.53
C ALA A 383 -1.68 -1.02 -25.78
N LYS A 384 -1.79 -0.51 -24.55
CA LYS A 384 -2.99 -0.65 -23.68
C LYS A 384 -4.03 0.46 -23.92
N LYS A 385 -3.56 1.63 -24.34
CA LYS A 385 -4.32 2.86 -24.60
C LYS A 385 -4.15 3.25 -26.06
N ASP A 386 -5.16 3.90 -26.64
CA ASP A 386 -5.03 4.43 -28.00
C ASP A 386 -4.08 5.62 -28.04
N ASN A 387 -3.84 6.32 -26.93
CA ASN A 387 -2.94 7.47 -26.89
C ASN A 387 -1.63 7.12 -26.19
N LEU A 388 -0.54 7.01 -26.95
CA LEU A 388 0.81 6.84 -26.40
C LEU A 388 1.56 8.16 -26.43
N THR A 389 2.47 8.35 -25.48
CA THR A 389 3.45 9.43 -25.52
C THR A 389 4.82 8.79 -25.70
N PHE A 390 5.50 9.09 -26.80
CA PHE A 390 6.86 8.63 -27.04
C PHE A 390 7.84 9.63 -26.44
N PHE A 391 8.62 9.20 -25.45
CA PHE A 391 9.80 9.94 -25.00
C PHE A 391 11.00 9.45 -25.80
N GLY A 392 11.72 10.36 -26.42
CA GLY A 392 12.84 10.00 -27.27
C GLY A 392 13.94 11.04 -27.26
N THR A 393 15.07 10.65 -27.85
CA THR A 393 16.24 11.47 -28.07
C THR A 393 16.56 11.48 -29.56
N SER A 394 17.32 12.47 -29.99
CA SER A 394 17.68 12.67 -31.39
C SER A 394 18.83 13.65 -31.48
N VAL A 395 19.53 13.70 -32.61
CA VAL A 395 20.61 14.66 -32.82
C VAL A 395 20.04 16.09 -32.78
N PRO A 396 20.50 16.98 -31.87
CA PRO A 396 19.96 18.32 -31.73
C PRO A 396 20.10 19.15 -33.00
N GLY A 397 19.08 19.97 -33.30
CA GLY A 397 19.06 20.85 -34.48
C GLY A 397 18.84 20.13 -35.82
N THR A 398 18.75 18.80 -35.83
CA THR A 398 18.39 18.02 -37.03
C THR A 398 16.92 17.62 -36.94
N GLU A 399 16.15 17.91 -38.00
CA GLU A 399 14.71 17.66 -38.02
C GLU A 399 14.38 16.18 -37.77
N VAL A 400 13.47 15.95 -36.83
CA VAL A 400 12.86 14.65 -36.56
C VAL A 400 11.40 14.69 -37.01
N THR A 401 10.97 13.64 -37.68
CA THR A 401 9.55 13.44 -38.00
C THR A 401 9.03 12.14 -37.42
N CYS A 402 7.79 12.15 -36.96
CA CYS A 402 7.02 10.97 -36.59
C CYS A 402 5.87 10.81 -37.60
N ASN A 403 5.88 9.74 -38.38
CA ASN A 403 4.90 9.50 -39.45
C ASN A 403 4.77 10.69 -40.43
N GLY A 404 5.88 11.34 -40.74
CA GLY A 404 5.94 12.50 -41.65
C GLY A 404 5.51 13.84 -41.02
N LYS A 405 5.14 13.87 -39.74
CA LYS A 405 4.88 15.11 -38.99
C LYS A 405 6.10 15.50 -38.16
N LYS A 406 6.40 16.80 -38.12
CA LYS A 406 7.53 17.34 -37.35
C LYS A 406 7.37 17.08 -35.85
N VAL A 407 8.44 16.64 -35.20
CA VAL A 407 8.56 16.44 -33.76
C VAL A 407 9.35 17.62 -33.19
N THR A 408 8.82 18.26 -32.15
CA THR A 408 9.52 19.35 -31.46
C THR A 408 10.55 18.76 -30.48
N GLN A 409 11.79 19.22 -30.60
CA GLN A 409 12.91 18.80 -29.75
C GLN A 409 13.23 19.88 -28.72
N SER A 410 13.76 19.46 -27.58
CA SER A 410 14.50 20.28 -26.65
C SER A 410 15.86 20.71 -27.24
N PRO A 411 16.58 21.64 -26.60
CA PRO A 411 17.93 22.02 -27.03
C PRO A 411 18.95 20.87 -27.07
N PHE A 412 18.74 19.80 -26.29
CA PHE A 412 19.57 18.59 -26.29
C PHE A 412 18.95 17.41 -27.03
N GLY A 413 17.91 17.67 -27.84
CA GLY A 413 17.37 16.69 -28.76
C GLY A 413 16.43 15.68 -28.13
N CYS A 414 16.05 15.86 -26.86
CA CYS A 414 14.96 15.12 -26.25
C CYS A 414 13.62 15.59 -26.82
N PHE A 415 12.64 14.70 -26.87
CA PHE A 415 11.29 15.06 -27.28
C PHE A 415 10.27 14.19 -26.59
N SER A 416 9.06 14.75 -26.49
CA SER A 416 7.84 14.03 -26.12
C SER A 416 6.86 14.17 -27.26
N TYR A 417 6.36 13.05 -27.76
CA TYR A 417 5.45 13.04 -28.91
C TYR A 417 4.20 12.19 -28.62
N PRO A 418 3.04 12.83 -28.38
CA PRO A 418 1.79 12.11 -28.23
C PRO A 418 1.28 11.61 -29.59
N LEU A 419 0.80 10.36 -29.64
CA LEU A 419 0.31 9.71 -30.84
C LEU A 419 -0.92 8.86 -30.53
N SER A 420 -1.97 9.05 -31.32
CA SER A 420 -3.18 8.21 -31.28
C SER A 420 -3.07 7.02 -32.24
N LEU A 421 -3.34 5.83 -31.73
CA LEU A 421 -3.29 4.54 -32.41
C LEU A 421 -4.65 4.15 -32.98
N LYS A 422 -4.63 3.48 -34.12
CA LYS A 422 -5.79 2.80 -34.71
C LYS A 422 -5.85 1.36 -34.24
N LYS A 423 -7.03 0.75 -34.19
CA LYS A 423 -7.16 -0.69 -33.90
C LYS A 423 -6.23 -1.50 -34.79
N GLY A 424 -5.56 -2.47 -34.18
CA GLY A 424 -4.70 -3.42 -34.84
C GLY A 424 -3.28 -2.89 -34.93
N GLU A 425 -2.57 -3.30 -35.98
CA GLU A 425 -1.18 -2.93 -36.15
C GLU A 425 -1.05 -1.47 -36.58
N ASN A 426 -0.25 -0.70 -35.84
CA ASN A 426 0.15 0.66 -36.18
C ASN A 426 1.63 0.66 -36.49
N THR A 427 2.00 1.23 -37.63
CA THR A 427 3.40 1.52 -37.94
C THR A 427 3.68 2.97 -37.53
N ILE A 428 4.62 3.15 -36.62
CA ILE A 428 5.10 4.46 -36.17
C ILE A 428 6.55 4.57 -36.60
N ARG A 429 6.87 5.61 -37.36
CA ARG A 429 8.21 5.84 -37.90
C ARG A 429 8.75 7.15 -37.40
N PHE A 430 9.77 7.08 -36.55
CA PHE A 430 10.62 8.21 -36.25
C PHE A 430 11.76 8.25 -37.25
N ILE A 431 11.94 9.38 -37.93
CA ILE A 431 12.95 9.53 -38.99
C ILE A 431 13.78 10.78 -38.70
N GLN A 432 15.10 10.63 -38.76
CA GLN A 432 16.07 11.71 -38.70
C GLN A 432 17.17 11.48 -39.74
N GLY A 433 17.22 12.32 -40.79
CA GLY A 433 18.17 12.13 -41.89
C GLY A 433 18.00 10.75 -42.55
N ASN A 434 19.05 9.92 -42.48
CA ASN A 434 19.05 8.55 -43.01
C ASN A 434 18.66 7.49 -41.96
N GLU A 435 18.48 7.87 -40.69
CA GLU A 435 18.09 6.96 -39.61
C GLU A 435 16.56 6.85 -39.51
N GLU A 436 16.06 5.62 -39.39
CA GLU A 436 14.65 5.31 -39.19
C GLU A 436 14.49 4.34 -38.01
N LEU A 437 13.72 4.75 -37.00
CA LEU A 437 13.16 3.83 -36.00
C LEU A 437 11.72 3.50 -36.38
N ARG A 438 11.51 2.25 -36.77
CA ARG A 438 10.20 1.72 -37.17
C ARG A 438 9.62 0.88 -36.05
N TYR A 439 8.58 1.39 -35.42
CA TYR A 439 7.79 0.70 -34.42
C TYR A 439 6.56 0.05 -35.04
N THR A 440 6.32 -1.19 -34.64
CA THR A 440 5.08 -1.93 -34.88
C THR A 440 4.31 -2.01 -33.57
N VAL A 441 3.36 -1.10 -33.38
CA VAL A 441 2.54 -1.04 -32.17
C VAL A 441 1.20 -1.69 -32.44
N ILE A 442 0.98 -2.85 -31.84
CA ILE A 442 -0.30 -3.54 -31.91
C ILE A 442 -1.21 -2.89 -30.88
N PHE A 443 -2.18 -2.12 -31.34
CA PHE A 443 -3.23 -1.64 -30.47
C PHE A 443 -4.38 -2.63 -30.51
N ASP A 444 -4.43 -3.50 -29.52
CA ASP A 444 -5.56 -4.41 -29.37
C ASP A 444 -6.78 -3.63 -28.86
N GLU A 445 -7.76 -3.38 -29.73
CA GLU A 445 -9.04 -2.81 -29.25
C GLU A 445 -9.88 -3.83 -28.49
N THR A 446 -9.48 -5.11 -28.47
CA THR A 446 -10.23 -6.14 -27.77
C THR A 446 -10.38 -5.69 -26.32
N LEU A 447 -11.59 -5.26 -25.96
CA LEU A 447 -11.86 -4.92 -24.56
C LEU A 447 -12.31 -6.15 -23.78
N ILE A 448 -12.64 -7.25 -24.48
CA ILE A 448 -13.15 -8.49 -23.92
C ILE A 448 -12.60 -9.71 -24.68
N ARG A 449 -11.77 -10.51 -24.01
CA ARG A 449 -11.14 -11.71 -24.58
C ARG A 449 -12.01 -12.94 -24.46
N SER A 450 -12.69 -13.08 -23.34
CA SER A 450 -13.57 -14.22 -23.09
C SER A 450 -14.67 -13.85 -22.12
N VAL A 451 -15.74 -14.63 -22.15
CA VAL A 451 -16.79 -14.62 -21.15
C VAL A 451 -17.03 -16.04 -20.69
N ALA A 452 -17.22 -16.27 -19.40
CA ALA A 452 -17.66 -17.57 -18.90
C ALA A 452 -19.00 -17.45 -18.17
N PRO A 453 -19.85 -18.48 -18.28
CA PRO A 453 -19.67 -19.68 -19.11
C PRO A 453 -19.93 -19.45 -20.61
N MET A 454 -19.09 -20.00 -21.50
CA MET A 454 -19.33 -20.01 -22.97
C MET A 454 -20.22 -21.17 -23.41
N ALA A 455 -20.12 -22.32 -22.73
CA ALA A 455 -20.91 -23.51 -23.04
C ALA A 455 -22.35 -23.37 -22.52
N LYS A 456 -23.25 -24.19 -23.08
CA LYS A 456 -24.61 -24.30 -22.55
C LYS A 456 -24.55 -24.74 -21.09
N THR A 457 -25.10 -23.91 -20.21
CA THR A 457 -24.99 -24.08 -18.76
C THR A 457 -26.33 -24.45 -18.18
N TYR A 458 -26.35 -25.48 -17.33
CA TYR A 458 -27.53 -25.93 -16.61
C TYR A 458 -27.37 -25.58 -15.14
N ALA A 459 -28.33 -24.88 -14.57
CA ALA A 459 -28.25 -24.43 -13.19
C ALA A 459 -29.62 -24.44 -12.53
N SER A 460 -29.66 -24.69 -11.22
CA SER A 460 -30.90 -24.73 -10.46
C SER A 460 -31.55 -23.34 -10.43
N GLY A 461 -32.87 -23.27 -10.56
CA GLY A 461 -33.56 -21.99 -10.56
C GLY A 461 -33.49 -21.34 -9.17
N GLY A 462 -33.26 -20.02 -9.15
CA GLY A 462 -32.94 -19.28 -7.94
C GLY A 462 -31.47 -19.33 -7.51
N SER A 463 -30.65 -20.18 -8.13
CA SER A 463 -29.20 -20.14 -7.93
C SER A 463 -28.58 -18.95 -8.65
N LYS A 464 -27.33 -18.65 -8.30
CA LYS A 464 -26.62 -17.50 -8.82
C LYS A 464 -25.58 -17.95 -9.82
N LEU A 465 -25.76 -17.48 -11.05
CA LEU A 465 -24.84 -17.68 -12.14
C LEU A 465 -23.74 -16.63 -12.04
N GLU A 466 -22.52 -17.10 -11.79
CA GLU A 466 -21.34 -16.26 -11.93
C GLU A 466 -21.05 -16.09 -13.42
N ILE A 467 -21.08 -14.83 -13.86
CA ILE A 467 -20.67 -14.42 -15.19
C ILE A 467 -19.29 -13.82 -15.02
N THR A 468 -18.31 -14.43 -15.67
CA THR A 468 -16.95 -13.88 -15.71
C THR A 468 -16.68 -13.31 -17.09
N ALA A 469 -15.83 -12.30 -17.15
CA ALA A 469 -15.29 -11.78 -18.39
C ALA A 469 -13.82 -11.44 -18.21
N ILE A 470 -12.97 -11.94 -19.09
CA ILE A 470 -11.60 -11.47 -19.18
C ILE A 470 -11.66 -10.22 -20.06
N ALA A 471 -11.55 -9.06 -19.42
CA ALA A 471 -11.69 -7.75 -20.05
C ALA A 471 -10.52 -6.85 -19.65
N VAL A 472 -10.25 -5.81 -20.44
CA VAL A 472 -9.13 -4.91 -20.17
C VAL A 472 -9.23 -4.31 -18.75
N ARG A 473 -8.11 -4.23 -18.04
CA ARG A 473 -7.99 -3.67 -16.68
C ARG A 473 -8.60 -2.26 -16.62
N ASP A 474 -9.26 -1.95 -15.51
CA ASP A 474 -9.97 -0.68 -15.24
C ASP A 474 -11.15 -0.35 -16.17
N ALA A 475 -11.55 -1.28 -17.05
CA ALA A 475 -12.80 -1.17 -17.78
C ALA A 475 -14.03 -1.18 -16.87
N ASN A 476 -15.05 -0.43 -17.27
CA ASN A 476 -16.41 -0.57 -16.78
C ASN A 476 -17.09 -1.76 -17.46
N VAL A 477 -17.39 -2.82 -16.70
CA VAL A 477 -17.91 -4.07 -17.23
C VAL A 477 -19.30 -4.37 -16.64
N TYR A 478 -20.24 -4.78 -17.49
CA TYR A 478 -21.56 -5.25 -17.06
C TYR A 478 -22.10 -6.34 -17.99
N ALA A 479 -22.90 -7.27 -17.48
CA ALA A 479 -23.62 -8.24 -18.29
C ALA A 479 -25.11 -7.88 -18.41
N LYS A 480 -25.75 -8.22 -19.53
CA LYS A 480 -27.21 -8.22 -19.65
C LYS A 480 -27.72 -9.64 -19.85
N MET A 481 -28.76 -9.99 -19.10
CA MET A 481 -29.43 -11.27 -19.20
C MET A 481 -30.91 -11.09 -18.89
N ASN A 482 -31.77 -11.51 -19.83
CA ASN A 482 -33.24 -11.43 -19.71
C ASN A 482 -33.76 -10.05 -19.27
N GLY A 483 -33.23 -8.97 -19.84
CA GLY A 483 -33.61 -7.58 -19.53
C GLY A 483 -32.94 -6.97 -18.28
N THR A 484 -32.28 -7.77 -17.44
CA THR A 484 -31.57 -7.30 -16.25
C THR A 484 -30.12 -6.98 -16.56
N THR A 485 -29.62 -5.86 -16.00
CA THR A 485 -28.20 -5.49 -16.07
C THR A 485 -27.49 -5.92 -14.79
N VAL A 486 -26.40 -6.67 -14.93
CA VAL A 486 -25.52 -7.16 -13.86
C VAL A 486 -24.23 -6.36 -13.91
N ARG A 487 -24.02 -5.48 -12.95
CA ARG A 487 -22.74 -4.76 -12.84
C ARG A 487 -21.64 -5.75 -12.44
N MET A 488 -20.55 -5.78 -13.20
CA MET A 488 -19.41 -6.65 -12.94
C MET A 488 -18.32 -5.83 -12.24
N LYS A 489 -17.61 -6.44 -11.30
CA LYS A 489 -16.48 -5.83 -10.60
C LYS A 489 -15.22 -6.63 -10.88
N PRO A 490 -14.03 -6.00 -10.89
CA PRO A 490 -12.77 -6.74 -10.85
C PRO A 490 -12.81 -7.82 -9.76
N GLY A 491 -12.52 -9.07 -10.12
CA GLY A 491 -12.58 -10.20 -9.20
C GLY A 491 -12.02 -11.50 -9.80
N GLY A 492 -11.20 -12.20 -9.01
CA GLY A 492 -10.51 -13.46 -9.33
C GLY A 492 -9.13 -13.47 -8.66
N GLY A 493 -9.00 -14.23 -7.58
CA GLY A 493 -7.78 -14.35 -6.75
C GLY A 493 -6.78 -15.41 -7.24
N ASP A 494 -5.56 -15.29 -6.71
CA ASP A 494 -4.39 -16.19 -6.62
C ASP A 494 -4.23 -17.34 -7.65
N GLU A 495 -3.10 -17.25 -8.38
CA GLU A 495 -2.27 -18.31 -8.99
C GLU A 495 -2.87 -19.28 -10.04
N GLU A 496 -3.04 -18.76 -11.25
CA GLU A 496 -2.24 -19.17 -12.42
C GLU A 496 -2.19 -17.95 -13.35
N GLU A 497 -1.16 -17.11 -13.22
CA GLU A 497 -0.76 -16.32 -14.38
C GLU A 497 -0.48 -17.31 -15.52
N PRO A 498 -1.03 -17.12 -16.73
CA PRO A 498 -0.47 -17.78 -17.87
C PRO A 498 1.00 -17.36 -17.89
N LYS A 499 1.91 -18.33 -17.72
CA LYS A 499 3.31 -18.14 -18.04
C LYS A 499 3.40 -17.88 -19.54
N GLN A 500 3.22 -16.63 -19.95
CA GLN A 500 3.66 -15.97 -21.18
C GLN A 500 3.07 -14.56 -21.27
N GLU A 501 3.95 -13.56 -21.23
CA GLU A 501 3.89 -12.20 -21.80
C GLU A 501 2.54 -11.41 -21.80
N ASP A 502 2.58 -10.21 -21.19
CA ASP A 502 1.77 -9.03 -21.55
C ASP A 502 0.26 -9.21 -21.79
N SER A 503 -0.51 -9.45 -20.73
CA SER A 503 -1.97 -9.40 -20.80
C SER A 503 -2.55 -8.27 -19.95
N ASN A 504 -2.95 -7.16 -20.59
CA ASN A 504 -3.67 -6.02 -19.99
C ASN A 504 -5.09 -6.33 -19.50
N PHE A 505 -5.43 -7.60 -19.34
CA PHE A 505 -6.79 -8.07 -19.09
C PHE A 505 -6.87 -8.70 -17.71
N ILE A 506 -7.91 -8.34 -16.98
CA ILE A 506 -8.24 -8.92 -15.67
C ILE A 506 -9.61 -9.60 -15.75
N SER A 507 -9.87 -10.46 -14.78
CA SER A 507 -11.20 -11.04 -14.62
C SER A 507 -12.14 -10.02 -13.98
N TYR A 508 -13.30 -9.85 -14.62
CA TYR A 508 -14.46 -9.17 -14.08
C TYR A 508 -15.51 -10.19 -13.74
N ILE A 509 -16.08 -10.10 -12.55
CA ILE A 509 -17.11 -11.02 -12.07
C ILE A 509 -18.38 -10.23 -11.80
N GLY A 510 -19.49 -10.73 -12.35
CA GLY A 510 -20.83 -10.33 -11.97
C GLY A 510 -21.67 -11.54 -11.64
N THR A 511 -22.67 -11.35 -10.80
CA THR A 511 -23.53 -12.45 -10.36
C THR A 511 -24.96 -12.18 -10.81
N TYR A 512 -25.52 -13.08 -11.63
CA TYR A 512 -26.92 -13.04 -12.05
C TYR A 512 -27.74 -14.06 -11.26
N THR A 513 -28.85 -13.64 -10.64
CA THR A 513 -29.76 -14.58 -9.97
C THR A 513 -30.72 -15.17 -10.99
N LEU A 514 -30.70 -16.49 -11.16
CA LEU A 514 -31.55 -17.19 -12.11
C LEU A 514 -33.02 -17.17 -11.64
N PRO A 515 -34.00 -17.11 -12.56
CA PRO A 515 -35.42 -17.31 -12.23
C PRO A 515 -35.62 -18.63 -11.47
N LYS A 516 -36.63 -18.70 -10.59
CA LYS A 516 -36.98 -19.93 -9.87
C LYS A 516 -37.32 -21.07 -10.83
N SER A 517 -36.99 -22.30 -10.45
CA SER A 517 -37.31 -23.50 -11.23
C SER A 517 -38.82 -23.69 -11.35
N GLN A 518 -39.28 -24.12 -12.53
CA GLN A 518 -40.66 -24.48 -12.83
C GLN A 518 -40.76 -25.99 -13.11
N ALA A 519 -41.97 -26.52 -13.36
CA ALA A 519 -42.16 -27.95 -13.61
C ALA A 519 -41.23 -28.51 -14.70
N ASP A 520 -40.96 -27.72 -15.75
CA ASP A 520 -40.07 -28.10 -16.84
C ASP A 520 -38.77 -27.27 -16.85
N ALA A 521 -37.71 -27.85 -17.41
CA ALA A 521 -36.46 -27.14 -17.63
C ALA A 521 -36.65 -26.06 -18.70
N ARG A 522 -36.24 -24.84 -18.39
CA ARG A 522 -36.48 -23.68 -19.25
C ARG A 522 -35.17 -23.03 -19.65
N ASN A 523 -34.92 -22.96 -20.95
CA ASN A 523 -33.86 -22.13 -21.50
C ASN A 523 -34.27 -20.66 -21.33
N ILE A 524 -33.47 -19.90 -20.58
CA ILE A 524 -33.70 -18.47 -20.32
C ILE A 524 -32.83 -17.57 -21.21
N GLY A 525 -32.19 -18.18 -22.22
CA GLY A 525 -31.34 -17.50 -23.18
C GLY A 525 -29.89 -17.37 -22.69
N SER A 526 -29.10 -16.68 -23.49
CA SER A 526 -27.71 -16.34 -23.21
C SER A 526 -27.59 -14.97 -22.54
N PHE A 527 -26.53 -14.76 -21.77
CA PHE A 527 -26.13 -13.42 -21.36
C PHE A 527 -25.22 -12.77 -22.42
N THR A 528 -25.08 -11.46 -22.35
CA THR A 528 -24.08 -10.71 -23.13
C THR A 528 -23.35 -9.78 -22.20
N VAL A 529 -22.03 -9.88 -22.14
CA VAL A 529 -21.18 -8.95 -21.40
C VAL A 529 -20.86 -7.76 -22.29
N TYR A 530 -20.85 -6.58 -21.69
CA TYR A 530 -20.50 -5.29 -22.27
C TYR A 530 -19.33 -4.73 -21.48
N VAL A 531 -18.34 -4.22 -22.19
CA VAL A 531 -17.14 -3.60 -21.63
C VAL A 531 -17.03 -2.20 -22.17
N THR A 532 -16.74 -1.23 -21.31
CA THR A 532 -16.40 0.14 -21.70
C THR A 532 -15.08 0.52 -21.06
N TYR A 533 -14.08 0.91 -21.85
CA TYR A 533 -12.79 1.37 -21.34
C TYR A 533 -12.31 2.53 -22.20
N ASP A 534 -11.95 3.64 -21.55
CA ASP A 534 -11.40 4.82 -22.21
C ASP A 534 -12.24 5.29 -23.43
N GLY A 535 -13.55 5.45 -23.21
CA GLY A 535 -14.51 5.86 -24.25
C GLY A 535 -14.92 4.79 -25.29
N ARG A 536 -14.23 3.65 -25.37
CA ARG A 536 -14.53 2.55 -26.30
C ARG A 536 -15.45 1.51 -25.67
N THR A 537 -16.28 0.85 -26.47
CA THR A 537 -17.22 -0.19 -26.00
C THR A 537 -17.10 -1.49 -26.80
N ALA A 538 -17.16 -2.65 -26.13
CA ALA A 538 -17.23 -3.98 -26.75
C ALA A 538 -18.32 -4.83 -26.09
N GLN A 539 -18.75 -5.90 -26.76
CA GLN A 539 -19.67 -6.87 -26.17
C GLN A 539 -19.34 -8.31 -26.60
N MET A 540 -19.59 -9.28 -25.72
CA MET A 540 -19.40 -10.70 -26.02
C MET A 540 -20.56 -11.53 -25.44
N LYS A 541 -21.12 -12.41 -26.27
CA LYS A 541 -22.26 -13.25 -25.91
C LYS A 541 -21.77 -14.54 -25.24
N GLY A 542 -22.27 -14.83 -24.05
CA GLY A 542 -22.00 -16.07 -23.33
C GLY A 542 -22.90 -17.23 -23.75
N GLY A 543 -22.70 -18.37 -23.12
CA GLY A 543 -23.49 -19.58 -23.34
C GLY A 543 -24.96 -19.40 -22.98
N SER A 544 -25.82 -20.20 -23.62
CA SER A 544 -27.23 -20.26 -23.23
C SER A 544 -27.38 -20.93 -21.86
N VAL A 545 -28.22 -20.37 -21.01
CA VAL A 545 -28.44 -20.86 -19.65
C VAL A 545 -29.82 -21.50 -19.60
N THR A 546 -29.85 -22.75 -19.16
CA THR A 546 -31.08 -23.48 -18.91
C THR A 546 -31.28 -23.60 -17.42
N VAL A 547 -32.38 -23.06 -16.93
CA VAL A 547 -32.84 -23.29 -15.56
C VAL A 547 -33.39 -24.70 -15.50
N ASN A 548 -32.84 -25.53 -14.63
CA ASN A 548 -33.29 -26.91 -14.45
C ASN A 548 -34.75 -26.95 -13.98
N ALA A 549 -35.47 -27.99 -14.40
CA ALA A 549 -36.80 -28.31 -13.88
C ALA A 549 -36.77 -28.38 -12.35
N LYS A 550 -37.87 -28.00 -11.72
CA LYS A 550 -38.10 -28.15 -10.28
C LYS A 550 -38.01 -29.66 -10.01
N PRO A 551 -37.10 -30.10 -9.13
CA PRO A 551 -37.06 -31.50 -8.74
C PRO A 551 -38.44 -31.93 -8.22
N PRO A 552 -38.90 -33.17 -8.47
CA PRO A 552 -40.15 -33.66 -7.91
C PRO A 552 -40.15 -33.44 -6.40
N GLU A 553 -41.22 -32.83 -5.87
CA GLU A 553 -41.45 -32.81 -4.42
C GLU A 553 -41.67 -34.26 -3.97
N ILE A 554 -40.71 -34.81 -3.23
CA ILE A 554 -40.86 -36.10 -2.57
C ILE A 554 -41.64 -35.82 -1.29
N ASP A 555 -42.94 -36.08 -1.35
CA ASP A 555 -43.81 -36.12 -0.18
C ASP A 555 -43.49 -37.42 0.59
N ILE A 556 -42.90 -37.28 1.78
CA ILE A 556 -42.63 -38.43 2.65
C ILE A 556 -43.88 -38.62 3.52
N PRO A 557 -44.62 -39.74 3.40
CA PRO A 557 -45.81 -39.95 4.23
C PRO A 557 -45.42 -40.01 5.70
N ILE A 558 -45.99 -39.12 6.49
CA ILE A 558 -45.91 -39.13 7.95
C ILE A 558 -46.79 -40.30 8.45
N VAL A 559 -46.15 -41.33 9.01
CA VAL A 559 -46.84 -42.31 9.86
C VAL A 559 -46.60 -41.88 11.30
N THR A 560 -47.62 -41.32 11.93
CA THR A 560 -47.66 -41.09 13.39
C THR A 560 -48.08 -42.37 14.11
N PRO A 561 -47.38 -42.80 15.17
CA PRO A 561 -47.98 -43.61 16.21
C PRO A 561 -48.07 -42.79 17.52
N ASP A 562 -49.26 -42.27 17.81
CA ASP A 562 -49.66 -41.83 19.15
C ASP A 562 -50.46 -42.96 19.82
N THR A 563 -49.95 -43.55 20.91
CA THR A 563 -50.61 -43.76 22.24
C THR A 563 -49.79 -44.74 23.14
N PRO A 564 -49.89 -44.65 24.49
CA PRO A 564 -48.83 -44.97 25.46
C PRO A 564 -48.87 -46.43 25.99
N PRO A 565 -47.86 -46.88 26.76
CA PRO A 565 -47.83 -48.25 27.26
C PRO A 565 -48.87 -48.44 28.37
N ASN A 566 -49.85 -49.31 28.13
CA ASN A 566 -50.59 -49.97 29.19
C ASN A 566 -50.12 -51.42 29.33
N THR A 567 -50.06 -51.79 30.59
CA THR A 567 -49.54 -52.99 31.24
C THR A 567 -49.94 -54.36 30.67
N THR A 568 -49.06 -55.33 30.98
CA THR A 568 -49.30 -56.75 31.32
C THR A 568 -48.75 -57.84 30.40
N LYS A 569 -48.10 -58.79 31.09
CA LYS A 569 -47.79 -60.21 30.78
C LYS A 569 -46.52 -60.56 29.98
N ASP A 570 -45.48 -60.84 30.76
CA ASP A 570 -44.67 -62.09 30.68
C ASP A 570 -45.62 -63.33 30.77
N PRO A 571 -45.31 -64.55 30.27
CA PRO A 571 -44.08 -65.27 30.64
C PRO A 571 -43.42 -66.17 29.56
N SER A 572 -42.13 -66.45 29.82
CA SER A 572 -41.43 -67.77 29.76
C SER A 572 -41.34 -68.54 28.43
N ASP A 573 -40.12 -68.88 28.00
CA ASP A 573 -39.44 -70.18 28.24
C ASP A 573 -38.10 -70.19 27.45
N THR A 574 -36.92 -70.27 28.10
CA THR A 574 -36.05 -71.48 28.27
C THR A 574 -35.66 -72.16 26.94
N THR A 575 -34.46 -72.67 26.65
CA THR A 575 -33.19 -72.92 27.35
C THR A 575 -32.17 -73.44 26.32
N GLN A 576 -30.87 -73.38 26.67
CA GLN A 576 -29.74 -74.21 26.18
C GLN A 576 -29.28 -74.01 24.72
N GLY A 577 -27.99 -74.07 24.36
CA GLY A 577 -26.74 -74.36 25.07
C GLY A 577 -25.67 -74.74 24.03
N GLY A 578 -24.38 -74.65 24.39
CA GLY A 578 -23.34 -75.52 23.81
C GLY A 578 -22.43 -74.99 22.69
N SER A 579 -21.28 -74.47 23.12
CA SER A 579 -19.93 -74.56 22.53
C SER A 579 -19.67 -75.59 21.42
N SER A 580 -18.95 -75.21 20.35
CA SER A 580 -17.59 -75.73 20.05
C SER A 580 -17.01 -75.18 18.73
N ASP A 581 -15.68 -75.12 18.72
CA ASP A 581 -14.77 -74.62 17.70
C ASP A 581 -14.94 -75.21 16.29
N THR A 582 -14.73 -74.38 15.25
CA THR A 582 -13.58 -74.41 14.32
C THR A 582 -13.91 -73.72 12.98
N LYS A 583 -13.07 -72.76 12.60
CA LYS A 583 -12.87 -72.22 11.23
C LYS A 583 -12.36 -73.34 10.28
N PRO A 584 -12.28 -73.20 8.93
CA PRO A 584 -12.44 -71.99 8.13
C PRO A 584 -13.14 -72.08 6.75
N ASP A 585 -13.64 -70.91 6.32
CA ASP A 585 -13.50 -70.29 4.99
C ASP A 585 -14.02 -71.00 3.73
N SER A 586 -15.07 -70.44 3.11
CA SER A 586 -14.95 -69.71 1.82
C SER A 586 -16.32 -69.51 1.13
N THR A 587 -16.51 -68.26 0.66
CA THR A 587 -17.29 -67.82 -0.52
C THR A 587 -18.82 -68.08 -0.63
N ALA A 588 -19.52 -66.95 -0.49
CA ALA A 588 -20.41 -66.31 -1.49
C ALA A 588 -21.87 -66.77 -1.69
N GLY A 589 -22.74 -65.74 -1.66
CA GLY A 589 -24.12 -65.71 -2.17
C GLY A 589 -25.16 -65.82 -1.07
N GLY A 590 -26.07 -64.88 -0.80
CA GLY A 590 -26.48 -63.65 -1.46
C GLY A 590 -27.82 -63.28 -0.82
N GLY A 591 -28.04 -62.01 -0.48
CA GLY A 591 -29.28 -61.56 0.15
C GLY A 591 -29.29 -60.05 0.30
N ALA A 592 -29.79 -59.39 -0.74
CA ALA A 592 -29.82 -57.93 -0.89
C ALA A 592 -30.54 -57.23 0.27
N SER A 593 -29.84 -56.32 0.95
CA SER A 593 -30.47 -55.25 1.72
C SER A 593 -30.58 -54.00 0.84
N ASN A 594 -31.78 -53.41 0.82
CA ASN A 594 -32.11 -52.16 0.15
C ASN A 594 -31.26 -51.02 0.71
N ASP A 595 -30.13 -50.74 0.07
CA ASP A 595 -29.31 -49.59 0.42
C ASP A 595 -29.77 -48.34 -0.34
N TYR A 596 -30.59 -47.54 0.34
CA TYR A 596 -31.06 -46.23 -0.11
C TYR A 596 -29.89 -45.26 -0.42
N PHE A 597 -28.70 -45.47 0.17
CA PHE A 597 -27.53 -44.62 -0.05
C PHE A 597 -26.66 -45.04 -1.25
N ALA A 598 -26.69 -46.32 -1.65
CA ALA A 598 -25.98 -46.83 -2.83
C ALA A 598 -26.48 -46.19 -4.14
N LYS A 599 -27.73 -45.72 -4.18
CA LYS A 599 -28.31 -45.06 -5.36
C LYS A 599 -27.93 -43.59 -5.51
N GLN A 600 -27.33 -42.97 -4.48
CA GLN A 600 -26.96 -41.54 -4.47
C GLN A 600 -25.45 -41.29 -4.52
N LEU A 601 -24.63 -42.35 -4.54
CA LEU A 601 -23.19 -42.28 -4.75
C LEU A 601 -22.91 -42.71 -6.20
N THR A 602 -22.29 -41.85 -7.01
CA THR A 602 -21.75 -42.26 -8.32
C THR A 602 -20.71 -43.35 -8.09
N PRO A 603 -20.90 -44.61 -8.55
CA PRO A 603 -19.90 -45.65 -8.42
C PRO A 603 -18.72 -45.33 -9.34
N TYR A 604 -17.49 -45.32 -8.84
CA TYR A 604 -16.31 -45.43 -9.71
C TYR A 604 -16.10 -46.90 -10.05
N GLN A 605 -16.11 -47.25 -11.33
CA GLN A 605 -15.71 -48.57 -11.78
C GLN A 605 -14.18 -48.68 -11.81
N ASN A 606 -13.59 -49.21 -10.74
CA ASN A 606 -12.28 -49.83 -10.89
C ASN A 606 -12.51 -51.30 -11.27
N ASN A 607 -12.16 -51.70 -12.50
CA ASN A 607 -12.32 -53.06 -13.02
C ASN A 607 -13.74 -53.66 -12.97
N GLY A 608 -14.77 -52.83 -13.14
CA GLY A 608 -16.14 -53.32 -13.40
C GLY A 608 -16.85 -54.01 -12.23
N VAL A 609 -16.42 -53.83 -10.97
CA VAL A 609 -17.14 -54.33 -9.79
C VAL A 609 -18.06 -53.23 -9.22
N PRO A 610 -19.39 -53.36 -9.29
CA PRO A 610 -20.33 -52.41 -8.67
C PRO A 610 -20.22 -52.45 -7.15
N GLY A 611 -20.14 -51.30 -6.48
CA GLY A 611 -20.25 -51.18 -5.01
C GLY A 611 -19.15 -50.39 -4.28
N PHE A 612 -18.16 -49.82 -4.99
CA PHE A 612 -17.10 -49.01 -4.38
C PHE A 612 -17.31 -47.51 -4.67
N ALA A 613 -17.27 -46.68 -3.62
CA ALA A 613 -17.27 -45.23 -3.74
C ALA A 613 -15.85 -44.70 -3.50
N ARG A 614 -15.43 -43.66 -4.22
CA ARG A 614 -14.12 -43.02 -3.96
C ARG A 614 -14.14 -42.36 -2.59
N MET A 615 -13.07 -42.53 -1.82
CA MET A 615 -12.96 -42.05 -0.46
C MET A 615 -11.62 -41.38 -0.23
N CYS A 616 -11.59 -40.45 0.71
CA CYS A 616 -10.35 -39.87 1.21
C CYS A 616 -10.30 -39.87 2.73
N GLU A 617 -9.09 -39.93 3.28
CA GLU A 617 -8.77 -39.61 4.66
C GLU A 617 -8.09 -38.24 4.70
N VAL A 618 -8.54 -37.33 5.56
CA VAL A 618 -7.87 -36.03 5.75
C VAL A 618 -6.54 -36.25 6.46
N THR A 619 -5.45 -35.76 5.88
CA THR A 619 -4.08 -35.94 6.41
C THR A 619 -3.49 -34.67 7.00
N SER A 620 -4.00 -33.51 6.60
CA SER A 620 -3.56 -32.21 7.12
C SER A 620 -4.18 -31.90 8.48
N ASP A 621 -3.41 -31.27 9.37
CA ASP A 621 -3.87 -30.79 10.68
C ASP A 621 -4.71 -29.50 10.57
N ASP A 622 -4.68 -28.84 9.41
CA ASP A 622 -5.40 -27.59 9.12
C ASP A 622 -5.98 -27.60 7.70
N ALA A 623 -6.63 -28.71 7.33
CA ALA A 623 -7.20 -28.90 6.00
C ALA A 623 -8.23 -27.81 5.70
N GLU A 624 -7.90 -26.90 4.79
CA GLU A 624 -8.81 -25.82 4.41
C GLU A 624 -10.05 -26.38 3.74
N THR A 625 -11.21 -25.81 4.10
CA THR A 625 -12.49 -26.24 3.53
C THR A 625 -13.22 -25.10 2.85
N LEU A 626 -13.83 -25.45 1.73
CA LEU A 626 -14.56 -24.53 0.87
C LEU A 626 -16.00 -25.02 0.66
N PRO A 627 -16.93 -24.14 0.24
CA PRO A 627 -18.30 -24.53 -0.08
C PRO A 627 -18.35 -25.49 -1.27
N GLY A 628 -19.07 -26.62 -1.12
CA GLY A 628 -19.20 -27.64 -2.18
C GLY A 628 -20.04 -27.21 -3.38
N ASN A 629 -20.78 -26.10 -3.29
CA ASN A 629 -21.64 -25.56 -4.36
C ASN A 629 -21.01 -24.37 -5.12
N THR A 630 -19.72 -24.14 -4.92
CA THR A 630 -18.97 -23.06 -5.58
C THR A 630 -17.73 -23.61 -6.26
N SER A 631 -17.21 -22.88 -7.25
CA SER A 631 -16.03 -23.26 -8.02
C SER A 631 -14.81 -22.38 -7.76
N ASN A 632 -14.90 -21.38 -6.87
CA ASN A 632 -13.81 -20.45 -6.54
C ASN A 632 -13.07 -20.85 -5.25
N ASP A 633 -11.94 -20.21 -4.98
CA ASP A 633 -11.14 -20.47 -3.76
C ASP A 633 -11.49 -19.54 -2.60
N ALA A 634 -12.79 -19.38 -2.33
CA ALA A 634 -13.27 -18.48 -1.28
C ALA A 634 -13.86 -19.26 -0.09
N CYS A 635 -13.11 -19.34 1.01
CA CYS A 635 -13.64 -19.83 2.29
C CYS A 635 -14.59 -18.79 2.91
N GLY A 636 -15.60 -19.29 3.63
CA GLY A 636 -16.64 -18.47 4.24
C GLY A 636 -16.70 -18.65 5.77
N PRO A 637 -17.38 -17.73 6.50
CA PRO A 637 -17.43 -17.73 7.97
C PRO A 637 -18.10 -18.96 8.60
N THR A 638 -18.66 -19.85 7.77
CA THR A 638 -19.34 -21.10 8.15
C THR A 638 -18.53 -22.35 7.82
N TYR A 639 -17.34 -22.23 7.22
CA TYR A 639 -16.52 -23.35 6.77
C TYR A 639 -15.29 -23.48 7.65
N VAL A 640 -15.28 -24.56 8.43
CA VAL A 640 -14.26 -24.88 9.44
C VAL A 640 -13.43 -26.06 8.94
N PRO A 641 -12.13 -26.13 9.28
CA PRO A 641 -11.27 -27.24 8.84
C PRO A 641 -11.87 -28.61 9.18
N ILE A 642 -11.69 -29.59 8.27
CA ILE A 642 -12.00 -30.99 8.59
C ILE A 642 -10.83 -31.54 9.41
N LEU A 643 -11.13 -32.25 10.50
CA LEU A 643 -10.11 -32.78 11.39
C LEU A 643 -9.27 -33.87 10.72
N LYS A 644 -7.97 -33.86 10.98
CA LYS A 644 -7.06 -34.94 10.59
C LYS A 644 -7.57 -36.32 11.00
N GLY A 645 -7.44 -37.26 10.07
CA GLY A 645 -7.91 -38.64 10.17
C GLY A 645 -9.40 -38.82 9.87
N THR A 646 -10.13 -37.76 9.50
CA THR A 646 -11.54 -37.87 9.12
C THR A 646 -11.69 -38.53 7.76
N PHE A 647 -12.69 -39.41 7.62
CA PHE A 647 -13.04 -40.05 6.35
C PHE A 647 -14.26 -39.41 5.71
N ASP A 648 -14.22 -39.23 4.39
CA ASP A 648 -15.39 -38.80 3.60
C ASP A 648 -15.38 -39.44 2.21
N TYR A 649 -16.53 -39.39 1.53
CA TYR A 649 -16.66 -39.80 0.13
C TYR A 649 -16.34 -38.65 -0.80
N ILE A 650 -15.52 -38.93 -1.81
CA ILE A 650 -15.27 -38.05 -2.94
C ILE A 650 -16.44 -38.21 -3.91
N ILE A 651 -17.23 -37.15 -4.11
CA ILE A 651 -18.32 -37.13 -5.10
C ILE A 651 -17.80 -36.68 -6.45
N GLU A 652 -16.89 -35.72 -6.46
CA GLU A 652 -16.47 -35.01 -7.67
C GLU A 652 -15.06 -34.45 -7.48
N GLU A 653 -14.28 -34.44 -8.55
CA GLU A 653 -13.05 -33.67 -8.64
C GLU A 653 -13.33 -32.35 -9.33
N THR A 654 -12.74 -31.28 -8.82
CA THR A 654 -12.84 -29.97 -9.43
C THR A 654 -11.50 -29.25 -9.30
N SER A 655 -11.30 -28.21 -10.10
CA SER A 655 -10.10 -27.40 -10.09
C SER A 655 -10.45 -25.93 -10.20
N TYR A 656 -9.60 -25.09 -9.62
CA TYR A 656 -9.65 -23.65 -9.74
C TYR A 656 -8.20 -23.15 -9.80
N GLY A 657 -7.83 -22.49 -10.90
CA GLY A 657 -6.42 -22.24 -11.21
C GLY A 657 -5.61 -23.53 -11.29
N SER A 658 -4.42 -23.53 -10.69
CA SER A 658 -3.55 -24.71 -10.51
C SER A 658 -4.05 -25.69 -9.43
N ASN A 659 -4.93 -25.23 -8.54
CA ASN A 659 -5.36 -25.99 -7.38
C ASN A 659 -6.39 -27.07 -7.74
N ARG A 660 -6.20 -28.25 -7.15
CA ARG A 660 -7.10 -29.39 -7.32
C ARG A 660 -7.84 -29.68 -6.02
N TYR A 661 -9.14 -29.95 -6.13
CA TYR A 661 -10.01 -30.17 -5.01
C TYR A 661 -10.82 -31.47 -5.16
N TYR A 662 -11.10 -32.10 -4.03
CA TYR A 662 -12.17 -33.06 -3.92
C TYR A 662 -13.41 -32.40 -3.32
N LYS A 663 -14.55 -32.54 -3.98
CA LYS A 663 -15.86 -32.25 -3.41
C LYS A 663 -16.35 -33.48 -2.67
N LEU A 664 -16.60 -33.28 -1.39
CA LEU A 664 -16.94 -34.31 -0.44
C LEU A 664 -18.44 -34.39 -0.22
N LYS A 665 -18.92 -35.59 0.14
CA LYS A 665 -20.35 -35.82 0.40
C LYS A 665 -20.88 -35.13 1.65
N SER A 666 -20.02 -34.75 2.59
CA SER A 666 -20.40 -33.82 3.65
C SER A 666 -20.82 -32.41 3.15
N GLY A 667 -20.61 -32.09 1.87
CA GLY A 667 -21.02 -30.83 1.24
C GLY A 667 -19.91 -29.77 1.19
N ARG A 668 -18.65 -30.18 1.42
CA ARG A 668 -17.46 -29.32 1.43
C ARG A 668 -16.53 -29.66 0.27
N ARG A 669 -15.63 -28.75 -0.08
CA ARG A 669 -14.44 -29.03 -0.89
C ARG A 669 -13.20 -28.98 -0.01
N VAL A 670 -12.21 -29.80 -0.33
CA VAL A 670 -10.90 -29.86 0.32
C VAL A 670 -9.82 -29.99 -0.76
N TYR A 671 -8.63 -29.46 -0.50
CA TYR A 671 -7.48 -29.64 -1.38
C TYR A 671 -7.10 -31.11 -1.53
N GLN A 672 -6.69 -31.52 -2.73
CA GLN A 672 -6.25 -32.90 -2.97
C GLN A 672 -4.99 -33.24 -2.16
N GLU A 673 -4.11 -32.27 -1.91
CA GLU A 673 -2.89 -32.46 -1.10
C GLU A 673 -3.14 -32.60 0.40
N ASP A 674 -4.25 -32.06 0.89
CA ASP A 674 -4.65 -32.14 2.31
C ASP A 674 -5.25 -33.51 2.68
N VAL A 675 -5.46 -34.37 1.69
CA VAL A 675 -6.10 -35.67 1.89
C VAL A 675 -5.37 -36.79 1.14
N LYS A 676 -5.56 -38.01 1.65
CA LYS A 676 -5.09 -39.23 1.01
C LYS A 676 -6.27 -39.99 0.42
N GLU A 677 -6.27 -40.20 -0.89
CA GLU A 677 -7.26 -41.07 -1.54
C GLU A 677 -7.07 -42.54 -1.11
N ILE A 678 -8.17 -43.24 -0.88
CA ILE A 678 -8.22 -44.63 -0.46
C ILE A 678 -8.57 -45.48 -1.69
N ALA A 679 -7.58 -46.17 -2.25
CA ALA A 679 -7.67 -46.91 -3.52
C ALA A 679 -8.77 -48.00 -3.59
N LYS A 680 -9.32 -48.43 -2.46
CA LYS A 680 -10.46 -49.37 -2.35
C LYS A 680 -11.46 -48.85 -1.31
N GLY A 681 -12.29 -47.87 -1.69
CA GLY A 681 -13.27 -47.27 -0.76
C GLY A 681 -14.46 -48.20 -0.47
N HIS A 682 -14.67 -48.53 0.80
CA HIS A 682 -15.78 -49.36 1.26
C HIS A 682 -17.03 -48.53 1.58
N MET A 683 -18.20 -49.17 1.60
CA MET A 683 -19.36 -48.58 2.27
C MET A 683 -19.05 -48.38 3.76
N MET A 684 -18.93 -47.13 4.19
CA MET A 684 -18.78 -46.78 5.60
C MET A 684 -20.05 -47.15 6.37
N PRO A 685 -19.94 -47.92 7.47
CA PRO A 685 -21.10 -48.27 8.28
C PRO A 685 -21.65 -47.01 8.94
N SER A 686 -22.96 -47.00 9.24
CA SER A 686 -23.56 -45.92 10.02
C SER A 686 -22.80 -45.68 11.32
N ASN A 687 -22.40 -44.43 11.55
CA ASN A 687 -21.72 -44.02 12.76
C ASN A 687 -22.72 -43.84 13.92
N SER A 688 -22.20 -43.82 15.13
CA SER A 688 -22.91 -43.46 16.35
C SER A 688 -21.97 -42.72 17.27
N VAL A 689 -22.50 -41.74 18.00
CA VAL A 689 -21.72 -40.97 18.98
C VAL A 689 -22.18 -41.22 20.41
N LYS A 690 -21.25 -41.22 21.36
CA LYS A 690 -21.56 -41.36 22.78
C LYS A 690 -20.67 -40.45 23.62
N VAL A 691 -21.26 -39.66 24.52
CA VAL A 691 -20.48 -38.88 25.49
C VAL A 691 -19.71 -39.84 26.41
N LYS A 692 -18.37 -39.80 26.37
CA LYS A 692 -17.47 -40.54 27.28
C LYS A 692 -17.31 -39.79 28.60
N SER A 693 -17.08 -38.48 28.51
CA SER A 693 -16.89 -37.61 29.66
C SER A 693 -17.15 -36.16 29.29
N SER A 694 -17.45 -35.35 30.30
CA SER A 694 -17.52 -33.89 30.20
C SER A 694 -16.91 -33.27 31.45
N SER A 695 -16.12 -32.21 31.28
CA SER A 695 -15.49 -31.46 32.37
C SER A 695 -15.69 -29.97 32.13
N THR A 696 -15.98 -29.23 33.19
CA THR A 696 -16.06 -27.76 33.17
C THR A 696 -14.97 -27.12 34.03
N LYS A 697 -13.91 -27.88 34.38
CA LYS A 697 -12.75 -27.35 35.10
C LYS A 697 -11.85 -26.62 34.10
N GLY A 698 -11.83 -25.28 34.17
CA GLY A 698 -11.21 -24.44 33.14
C GLY A 698 -12.17 -24.28 31.97
N ASP A 699 -11.77 -24.73 30.79
CA ASP A 699 -12.64 -24.80 29.60
C ASP A 699 -13.70 -25.90 29.71
N THR A 700 -14.79 -25.76 28.96
CA THR A 700 -15.81 -26.81 28.83
C THR A 700 -15.31 -27.87 27.85
N ASN A 701 -14.87 -29.01 28.36
CA ASN A 701 -14.32 -30.13 27.58
C ASN A 701 -15.34 -31.26 27.48
N ILE A 702 -15.62 -31.74 26.28
CA ILE A 702 -16.56 -32.82 26.00
C ILE A 702 -15.83 -33.88 25.16
N THR A 703 -15.72 -35.09 25.69
CA THR A 703 -15.10 -36.22 24.99
C THR A 703 -16.18 -37.18 24.52
N ILE A 704 -16.15 -37.51 23.23
CA ILE A 704 -17.19 -38.25 22.51
C ILE A 704 -16.56 -39.46 21.85
N ALA A 705 -17.05 -40.66 22.16
CA ALA A 705 -16.72 -41.87 21.40
C ALA A 705 -17.42 -41.82 20.04
N THR A 706 -16.68 -42.13 18.98
CA THR A 706 -17.18 -42.30 17.61
C THR A 706 -16.79 -43.69 17.12
N LYS A 707 -17.63 -44.38 16.33
CA LYS A 707 -17.23 -45.68 15.75
C LYS A 707 -16.07 -45.52 14.75
N TRP A 708 -16.07 -44.41 14.04
CA TRP A 708 -15.02 -43.98 13.13
C TRP A 708 -15.06 -42.45 12.99
N LYS A 709 -13.98 -41.87 12.46
CA LYS A 709 -13.75 -40.42 12.40
C LYS A 709 -14.56 -39.78 11.27
N VAL A 710 -15.56 -38.98 11.62
CA VAL A 710 -16.55 -38.40 10.69
C VAL A 710 -16.34 -36.89 10.49
N PRO A 711 -16.80 -36.32 9.36
CA PRO A 711 -16.86 -34.88 9.19
C PRO A 711 -17.80 -34.24 10.22
N ILE A 712 -17.42 -33.06 10.72
CA ILE A 712 -18.18 -32.31 11.72
C ILE A 712 -18.34 -30.87 11.25
N ASP A 713 -19.59 -30.42 11.06
CA ASP A 713 -19.90 -29.00 10.88
C ASP A 713 -20.06 -28.30 12.23
N VAL A 714 -19.67 -27.03 12.29
CA VAL A 714 -19.96 -26.15 13.42
C VAL A 714 -20.86 -25.03 12.92
N ALA A 715 -22.04 -24.92 13.51
CA ALA A 715 -23.01 -23.87 13.19
C ALA A 715 -23.36 -23.04 14.43
N PHE A 716 -23.65 -21.76 14.21
CA PHE A 716 -24.06 -20.82 15.24
C PHE A 716 -25.54 -20.51 15.05
N THR A 717 -26.39 -20.88 16.03
CA THR A 717 -27.84 -20.93 15.83
C THR A 717 -28.60 -20.14 16.90
N PRO A 718 -29.51 -19.24 16.53
CA PRO A 718 -29.62 -18.57 15.24
C PRO A 718 -28.53 -17.50 15.10
N GLN A 719 -27.76 -17.53 14.02
CA GLN A 719 -26.87 -16.42 13.65
C GLN A 719 -27.41 -15.72 12.40
N LYS A 720 -27.50 -14.40 12.45
CA LYS A 720 -27.82 -13.59 11.28
C LYS A 720 -26.55 -13.27 10.52
N TYR A 721 -26.53 -13.61 9.24
CA TYR A 721 -25.44 -13.28 8.35
C TYR A 721 -25.87 -12.19 7.37
N VAL A 722 -24.95 -11.28 7.10
CA VAL A 722 -24.96 -10.49 5.88
C VAL A 722 -24.50 -11.43 4.78
N ASN A 723 -25.37 -11.67 3.83
CA ASN A 723 -25.04 -12.55 2.73
C ASN A 723 -24.28 -11.80 1.63
N SER A 724 -23.35 -12.49 0.99
CA SER A 724 -22.64 -12.03 -0.21
C SER A 724 -23.62 -11.76 -1.35
N SER A 725 -23.10 -11.17 -2.44
CA SER A 725 -23.81 -11.05 -3.71
C SER A 725 -24.30 -12.40 -4.24
N ASP A 726 -23.81 -13.54 -3.72
CA ASP A 726 -24.27 -14.89 -4.02
C ASP A 726 -25.21 -15.57 -2.98
N ASN A 727 -25.73 -14.78 -2.02
CA ASN A 727 -26.66 -15.22 -0.96
C ASN A 727 -26.06 -16.27 0.00
N ARG A 728 -24.74 -16.45 -0.02
CA ARG A 728 -24.03 -17.24 0.98
C ARG A 728 -23.79 -16.37 2.23
N PRO A 729 -23.81 -16.95 3.44
CA PRO A 729 -23.28 -16.30 4.62
C PRO A 729 -21.87 -15.76 4.34
N TYR A 730 -21.68 -14.45 4.47
CA TYR A 730 -20.40 -13.79 4.12
C TYR A 730 -19.84 -13.02 5.30
N ALA A 731 -20.64 -12.17 5.92
CA ALA A 731 -20.22 -11.33 7.03
C ALA A 731 -21.29 -11.33 8.13
N VAL A 732 -20.99 -10.73 9.26
CA VAL A 732 -21.96 -10.40 10.31
C VAL A 732 -21.80 -8.94 10.72
N ASN A 733 -22.87 -8.34 11.25
CA ASN A 733 -22.82 -7.00 11.85
C ASN A 733 -22.91 -7.06 13.39
N SER A 734 -23.03 -8.27 13.93
CA SER A 734 -23.00 -8.60 15.35
C SER A 734 -23.06 -10.12 15.50
N PHE A 735 -22.53 -10.64 16.62
CA PHE A 735 -22.67 -12.05 16.94
C PHE A 735 -23.95 -12.28 17.76
N THR A 736 -24.95 -12.94 17.16
CA THR A 736 -26.31 -13.08 17.70
C THR A 736 -26.68 -14.50 18.08
N ALA A 737 -25.74 -15.44 17.99
CA ALA A 737 -26.00 -16.83 18.25
C ALA A 737 -26.51 -17.07 19.68
N GLN A 738 -27.45 -18.00 19.83
CA GLN A 738 -27.94 -18.47 21.13
C GLN A 738 -27.44 -19.87 21.46
N SER A 739 -26.89 -20.57 20.47
CA SER A 739 -26.36 -21.92 20.61
C SER A 739 -25.25 -22.19 19.60
N VAL A 740 -24.44 -23.20 19.90
CA VAL A 740 -23.40 -23.74 19.03
C VAL A 740 -23.73 -25.19 18.75
N ASP A 741 -23.80 -25.54 17.47
CA ASP A 741 -24.20 -26.85 16.97
C ASP A 741 -22.99 -27.56 16.37
N PHE A 742 -22.65 -28.74 16.91
CA PHE A 742 -21.67 -29.66 16.32
C PHE A 742 -22.40 -30.77 15.59
N ILE A 743 -22.35 -30.76 14.26
CA ILE A 743 -23.17 -31.61 13.39
C ILE A 743 -22.28 -32.74 12.84
N PHE A 744 -22.49 -33.93 13.36
CA PHE A 744 -21.78 -35.15 12.97
C PHE A 744 -22.44 -35.75 11.73
N HIS A 745 -21.68 -35.83 10.63
CA HIS A 745 -22.12 -36.50 9.40
C HIS A 745 -22.09 -38.02 9.55
N TYR A 746 -22.84 -38.73 8.71
CA TYR A 746 -22.94 -40.19 8.69
C TYR A 746 -23.33 -40.85 10.02
N THR A 747 -24.00 -40.11 10.91
CA THR A 747 -24.24 -40.51 12.30
C THR A 747 -25.74 -40.63 12.57
N ALA A 748 -26.19 -41.85 12.88
CA ALA A 748 -27.62 -42.17 13.04
C ALA A 748 -28.11 -42.17 14.50
N SER A 749 -27.20 -42.10 15.48
CA SER A 749 -27.59 -42.12 16.89
C SER A 749 -26.57 -41.42 17.78
N ALA A 750 -27.09 -40.87 18.87
CA ALA A 750 -26.32 -40.34 19.98
C ALA A 750 -26.78 -40.93 21.32
N SER A 751 -25.88 -40.98 22.30
CA SER A 751 -26.22 -41.33 23.68
C SER A 751 -25.28 -40.66 24.69
N GLY A 752 -25.68 -40.66 25.97
CA GLY A 752 -24.94 -40.00 27.04
C GLY A 752 -25.28 -38.51 27.17
N SER A 753 -25.16 -38.00 28.39
CA SER A 753 -25.41 -36.60 28.74
C SER A 753 -24.11 -35.83 28.87
N VAL A 754 -24.15 -34.54 28.51
CA VAL A 754 -23.06 -33.59 28.78
C VAL A 754 -23.39 -32.84 30.07
N SER A 755 -22.51 -32.92 31.06
CA SER A 755 -22.63 -32.11 32.27
C SER A 755 -22.03 -30.72 32.02
N LEU A 756 -22.84 -29.69 32.26
CA LEU A 756 -22.46 -28.27 32.10
C LEU A 756 -22.53 -27.49 33.42
N SER A 757 -22.63 -28.16 34.58
CA SER A 757 -22.94 -27.53 35.87
C SER A 757 -21.97 -26.40 36.27
N GLY A 758 -20.69 -26.51 35.90
CA GLY A 758 -19.68 -25.47 36.14
C GLY A 758 -19.35 -24.59 34.92
N SER A 759 -20.03 -24.76 33.79
CA SER A 759 -19.77 -23.94 32.59
C SER A 759 -20.33 -22.53 32.81
N ASN A 760 -19.55 -21.50 32.48
CA ASN A 760 -20.05 -20.11 32.48
C ASN A 760 -20.56 -19.65 31.11
N ALA A 761 -20.26 -20.40 30.04
CA ALA A 761 -20.68 -20.10 28.68
C ALA A 761 -21.99 -20.81 28.30
N PHE A 762 -22.23 -22.04 28.80
CA PHE A 762 -23.34 -22.88 28.32
C PHE A 762 -24.33 -23.24 29.43
N SER A 763 -25.62 -23.21 29.10
CA SER A 763 -26.73 -23.50 30.03
C SER A 763 -27.29 -24.92 29.87
N LYS A 764 -27.28 -25.44 28.64
CA LYS A 764 -27.91 -26.71 28.29
C LYS A 764 -27.18 -27.37 27.12
N ALA A 765 -27.12 -28.70 27.14
CA ALA A 765 -26.71 -29.51 26.01
C ALA A 765 -27.87 -30.42 25.59
N GLU A 766 -28.06 -30.63 24.29
CA GLU A 766 -29.03 -31.60 23.78
C GLU A 766 -28.55 -32.28 22.50
N TRP A 767 -29.00 -33.51 22.30
CA TRP A 767 -28.80 -34.26 21.07
C TRP A 767 -30.02 -34.10 20.17
N ILE A 768 -29.77 -33.74 18.91
CA ILE A 768 -30.79 -33.70 17.86
C ILE A 768 -30.38 -34.75 16.83
N VAL A 769 -31.17 -35.80 16.67
CA VAL A 769 -30.85 -36.94 15.78
C VAL A 769 -31.75 -36.89 14.55
N ASP A 770 -31.16 -36.60 13.40
CA ASP A 770 -31.78 -36.72 12.08
C ASP A 770 -31.33 -38.03 11.43
N LYS A 771 -32.07 -39.10 11.72
CA LYS A 771 -31.81 -40.44 11.20
C LYS A 771 -31.94 -40.51 9.67
N ASN A 772 -32.78 -39.66 9.09
CA ASN A 772 -33.09 -39.71 7.66
C ASN A 772 -31.91 -39.18 6.84
N ASN A 773 -31.28 -38.11 7.30
CA ASN A 773 -30.11 -37.53 6.64
C ASN A 773 -28.78 -38.05 7.21
N LEU A 774 -28.82 -39.00 8.15
CA LEU A 774 -27.65 -39.49 8.90
C LEU A 774 -26.83 -38.33 9.51
N LYS A 775 -27.52 -37.38 10.12
CA LYS A 775 -26.90 -36.26 10.83
C LYS A 775 -27.32 -36.27 12.27
N THR A 776 -26.35 -36.15 13.16
CA THR A 776 -26.62 -36.01 14.60
C THR A 776 -25.95 -34.75 15.08
N THR A 777 -26.67 -33.88 15.78
CA THR A 777 -26.18 -32.59 16.26
C THR A 777 -26.07 -32.58 17.77
N LEU A 778 -24.91 -32.21 18.29
CA LEU A 778 -24.77 -31.77 19.68
C LEU A 778 -24.99 -30.25 19.73
N ARG A 779 -26.13 -29.82 20.26
CA ARG A 779 -26.45 -28.42 20.45
C ARG A 779 -26.09 -27.98 21.87
N LEU A 780 -25.28 -26.94 21.99
CA LEU A 780 -24.93 -26.30 23.25
C LEU A 780 -25.55 -24.91 23.31
N HIS A 781 -26.48 -24.70 24.23
CA HIS A 781 -27.16 -23.43 24.43
C HIS A 781 -26.27 -22.49 25.24
N LEU A 782 -26.05 -21.28 24.73
CA LEU A 782 -25.32 -20.23 25.41
C LEU A 782 -26.15 -19.68 26.58
N LYS A 783 -25.50 -19.37 27.70
CA LYS A 783 -26.14 -18.66 28.83
C LYS A 783 -26.54 -17.23 28.44
N ARG A 784 -25.78 -16.61 27.55
CA ARG A 784 -26.02 -15.27 27.02
C ARG A 784 -25.89 -15.29 25.51
N THR A 785 -26.83 -14.64 24.85
CA THR A 785 -26.80 -14.46 23.39
C THR A 785 -25.51 -13.74 23.00
N GLY A 786 -24.79 -14.27 22.01
CA GLY A 786 -23.54 -13.67 21.52
C GLY A 786 -22.31 -13.89 22.42
N ALA A 787 -22.39 -14.69 23.48
CA ALA A 787 -21.29 -14.87 24.42
C ALA A 787 -20.48 -16.16 24.16
N PHE A 788 -19.86 -16.27 22.98
CA PHE A 788 -18.99 -17.40 22.61
C PHE A 788 -17.53 -16.97 22.42
N TYR A 789 -16.58 -17.82 22.83
CA TYR A 789 -15.15 -17.48 22.94
C TYR A 789 -14.23 -18.42 22.14
N GLY A 790 -14.78 -19.21 21.23
CA GLY A 790 -13.99 -20.15 20.43
C GLY A 790 -13.98 -21.57 20.98
N TYR A 791 -13.42 -22.47 20.19
CA TYR A 791 -13.35 -23.89 20.45
C TYR A 791 -12.13 -24.51 19.75
N SER A 792 -11.73 -25.69 20.23
CA SER A 792 -10.84 -26.59 19.51
C SER A 792 -11.45 -27.99 19.47
N MET A 793 -11.13 -28.73 18.43
CA MET A 793 -11.53 -30.13 18.28
C MET A 793 -10.32 -30.97 17.89
N LYS A 794 -10.21 -32.17 18.45
CA LYS A 794 -9.20 -33.15 18.03
C LYS A 794 -9.64 -34.58 18.27
N TYR A 795 -9.22 -35.48 17.39
CA TYR A 795 -9.28 -36.90 17.66
C TYR A 795 -8.10 -37.30 18.56
N ASN A 796 -8.40 -38.02 19.64
CA ASN A 796 -7.43 -38.60 20.56
C ASN A 796 -6.84 -39.89 19.98
N SER A 797 -5.76 -40.39 20.58
CA SER A 797 -5.11 -41.64 20.18
C SER A 797 -6.02 -42.86 20.28
N ASP A 798 -7.03 -42.83 21.16
CA ASP A 798 -8.05 -43.87 21.31
C ASP A 798 -9.21 -43.76 20.30
N GLY A 799 -9.13 -42.82 19.36
CA GLY A 799 -10.16 -42.56 18.35
C GLY A 799 -11.36 -41.75 18.82
N SER A 800 -11.43 -41.38 20.11
CA SER A 800 -12.47 -40.46 20.61
C SER A 800 -12.22 -39.02 20.18
N LEU A 801 -13.28 -38.23 20.01
CA LEU A 801 -13.21 -36.79 19.74
C LEU A 801 -13.25 -36.01 21.05
N THR A 802 -12.34 -35.07 21.27
CA THR A 802 -12.48 -34.05 22.31
C THR A 802 -12.83 -32.71 21.67
N ILE A 803 -13.94 -32.12 22.12
CA ILE A 803 -14.34 -30.73 21.84
C ILE A 803 -14.05 -29.92 23.10
N SER A 804 -13.16 -28.93 23.00
CA SER A 804 -12.84 -28.00 24.08
C SER A 804 -13.40 -26.62 23.73
N LEU A 805 -14.33 -26.11 24.52
CA LEU A 805 -14.98 -24.82 24.32
C LEU A 805 -14.51 -23.84 25.38
N LYS A 806 -14.06 -22.67 24.93
CA LYS A 806 -13.48 -21.68 25.82
C LYS A 806 -14.53 -21.06 26.74
N ASN A 807 -14.24 -21.02 28.03
CA ASN A 807 -15.07 -20.33 29.02
C ASN A 807 -14.62 -18.87 29.16
N SER A 808 -15.53 -17.96 29.54
CA SER A 808 -15.19 -16.53 29.71
C SER A 808 -14.28 -16.33 30.94
N GLY A 809 -13.23 -15.53 30.82
CA GLY A 809 -12.37 -15.11 31.94
C GLY A 809 -12.98 -14.01 32.83
N GLY A 810 -14.20 -13.56 32.53
CA GLY A 810 -14.85 -12.42 33.20
C GLY A 810 -14.82 -11.13 32.37
N THR A 811 -15.11 -10.00 33.01
CA THR A 811 -15.36 -8.70 32.36
C THR A 811 -14.18 -7.74 32.44
N SER A 812 -13.10 -8.14 33.10
CA SER A 812 -11.88 -7.36 33.31
C SER A 812 -10.70 -8.01 32.58
N LEU A 813 -9.65 -7.24 32.30
CA LEU A 813 -8.41 -7.74 31.69
C LEU A 813 -7.59 -8.64 32.63
N SER A 814 -7.84 -8.58 33.95
CA SER A 814 -7.15 -9.43 34.92
C SER A 814 -7.45 -10.90 34.66
N GLY A 815 -6.41 -11.70 34.45
CA GLY A 815 -6.52 -13.13 34.19
C GLY A 815 -6.76 -13.52 32.72
N TYR A 816 -6.88 -12.54 31.80
CA TYR A 816 -6.89 -12.82 30.37
C TYR A 816 -5.46 -12.99 29.84
N THR A 817 -5.27 -13.98 28.97
CA THR A 817 -4.07 -14.15 28.16
C THR A 817 -4.33 -13.63 26.74
N ILE A 818 -3.64 -12.57 26.33
CA ILE A 818 -3.82 -11.95 25.02
C ILE A 818 -2.56 -12.19 24.20
N MET A 819 -2.72 -12.77 23.02
CA MET A 819 -1.62 -12.91 22.06
C MET A 819 -1.63 -11.73 21.10
N LEU A 820 -0.50 -11.04 21.02
CA LEU A 820 -0.25 -9.95 20.09
C LEU A 820 0.70 -10.43 19.00
N ASP A 821 0.27 -10.26 17.77
CA ASP A 821 1.08 -10.49 16.60
C ASP A 821 1.52 -9.14 16.02
N ALA A 822 2.82 -8.85 16.11
CA ALA A 822 3.40 -7.71 15.42
C ALA A 822 3.61 -8.13 13.96
N GLY A 823 2.75 -7.66 13.06
CA GLY A 823 2.79 -8.02 11.64
C GLY A 823 4.17 -7.81 11.02
N HIS A 824 4.52 -8.65 10.05
CA HIS A 824 5.80 -8.60 9.33
C HIS A 824 7.04 -8.75 10.25
N GLY A 825 8.25 -8.49 9.76
CA GLY A 825 9.52 -8.54 10.48
C GLY A 825 10.63 -9.30 9.74
N GLY A 826 11.88 -8.92 9.97
CA GLY A 826 13.05 -9.54 9.35
C GLY A 826 13.05 -9.42 7.83
N SER A 827 12.97 -10.55 7.12
CA SER A 827 12.94 -10.60 5.65
C SER A 827 11.63 -10.13 5.02
N ASP A 828 10.60 -9.92 5.84
CA ASP A 828 9.29 -9.43 5.39
C ASP A 828 9.11 -8.02 5.98
N PRO A 829 9.35 -6.94 5.21
CA PRO A 829 9.23 -5.57 5.72
C PRO A 829 7.78 -5.10 5.84
N GLY A 830 6.84 -5.84 5.24
CA GLY A 830 5.45 -5.44 5.07
C GLY A 830 5.24 -4.30 4.09
N ALA A 831 4.09 -3.67 4.19
CA ALA A 831 3.73 -2.53 3.36
C ALA A 831 4.67 -1.34 3.60
N GLY A 832 5.00 -0.58 2.56
CA GLY A 832 5.94 0.52 2.71
C GLY A 832 5.97 1.51 1.56
N SER A 833 6.78 2.55 1.76
CA SER A 833 7.15 3.57 0.77
C SER A 833 8.57 4.04 1.05
N SER A 834 9.13 4.93 0.23
CA SER A 834 10.42 5.59 0.52
C SER A 834 10.47 6.26 1.89
N ALA A 835 9.32 6.59 2.48
CA ALA A 835 9.20 7.22 3.79
C ALA A 835 9.10 6.25 4.99
N GLY A 836 9.15 4.93 4.78
CA GLY A 836 9.19 3.93 5.85
C GLY A 836 8.43 2.64 5.56
N TRP A 837 8.69 1.64 6.40
CA TRP A 837 8.13 0.27 6.33
C TRP A 837 7.22 -0.04 7.51
N GLU A 838 6.35 -1.04 7.33
CA GLU A 838 5.37 -1.48 8.30
C GLU A 838 5.96 -2.20 9.51
N ALA A 839 6.92 -3.11 9.30
CA ALA A 839 7.45 -3.96 10.35
C ALA A 839 7.98 -3.21 11.61
N PRO A 840 8.65 -2.04 11.50
CA PRO A 840 9.02 -1.22 12.65
C PRO A 840 7.80 -0.63 13.39
N ALA A 841 6.80 -0.14 12.67
CA ALA A 841 5.61 0.50 13.25
C ALA A 841 4.75 -0.52 14.00
N THR A 842 4.50 -1.68 13.40
CA THR A 842 3.73 -2.76 14.01
C THR A 842 4.39 -3.28 15.29
N LEU A 843 5.72 -3.44 15.31
CA LEU A 843 6.46 -3.84 16.50
C LEU A 843 6.37 -2.79 17.62
N ALA A 844 6.52 -1.51 17.27
CA ALA A 844 6.49 -0.43 18.24
C ALA A 844 5.09 -0.28 18.89
N ILE A 845 4.03 -0.34 18.08
CA ILE A 845 2.65 -0.31 18.58
C ILE A 845 2.38 -1.56 19.42
N ALA A 846 2.76 -2.76 18.96
CA ALA A 846 2.55 -4.01 19.69
C ALA A 846 3.22 -4.01 21.06
N LYS A 847 4.45 -3.49 21.19
CA LYS A 847 5.15 -3.33 22.48
C LYS A 847 4.41 -2.39 23.43
N LYS A 848 3.84 -1.28 22.91
CA LYS A 848 3.06 -0.34 23.73
C LYS A 848 1.72 -0.95 24.17
N VAL A 849 1.04 -1.66 23.27
CA VAL A 849 -0.18 -2.42 23.61
C VAL A 849 0.14 -3.47 24.66
N GLN A 850 1.24 -4.22 24.50
CA GLN A 850 1.72 -5.21 25.48
C GLN A 850 1.87 -4.58 26.87
N GLN A 851 2.64 -3.49 26.98
CA GLN A 851 2.88 -2.82 28.26
C GLN A 851 1.56 -2.38 28.92
N LYS A 852 0.66 -1.73 28.18
CA LYS A 852 -0.62 -1.25 28.71
C LYS A 852 -1.57 -2.39 29.10
N LEU A 853 -1.59 -3.48 28.34
CA LEU A 853 -2.36 -4.69 28.70
C LEU A 853 -1.81 -5.35 29.97
N GLN A 854 -0.49 -5.48 30.08
CA GLN A 854 0.17 -6.01 31.27
C GLN A 854 -0.10 -5.15 32.51
N SER A 855 -0.02 -3.81 32.38
CA SER A 855 -0.39 -2.88 33.46
C SER A 855 -1.86 -2.99 33.87
N ALA A 856 -2.74 -3.42 32.95
CA ALA A 856 -4.15 -3.65 33.23
C ALA A 856 -4.45 -5.07 33.76
N GLY A 857 -3.42 -5.89 33.99
CA GLY A 857 -3.52 -7.22 34.62
C GLY A 857 -3.62 -8.40 33.64
N ALA A 858 -3.49 -8.17 32.33
CA ALA A 858 -3.48 -9.26 31.34
C ALA A 858 -2.09 -9.90 31.21
N THR A 859 -2.06 -11.20 30.95
CA THR A 859 -0.87 -11.89 30.46
C THR A 859 -0.75 -11.64 28.96
N VAL A 860 0.41 -11.20 28.48
CA VAL A 860 0.61 -10.92 27.05
C VAL A 860 1.67 -11.83 26.46
N ILE A 861 1.34 -12.48 25.34
CA ILE A 861 2.25 -13.30 24.54
C ILE A 861 2.49 -12.58 23.21
N MET A 862 3.74 -12.38 22.84
CA MET A 862 4.10 -11.77 21.56
C MET A 862 4.53 -12.85 20.57
N THR A 863 4.13 -12.75 19.29
CA THR A 863 4.68 -13.62 18.22
C THR A 863 6.16 -13.31 17.96
N ARG A 864 6.55 -12.04 18.10
CA ARG A 864 7.93 -11.56 18.09
C ARG A 864 8.14 -10.36 19.01
N SER A 865 9.33 -10.21 19.57
CA SER A 865 9.74 -9.07 20.43
C SER A 865 10.88 -8.24 19.82
N SER A 866 11.43 -8.67 18.69
CA SER A 866 12.48 -8.01 17.90
C SER A 866 12.07 -7.96 16.42
N ASP A 867 12.94 -7.40 15.58
CA ASP A 867 12.77 -7.43 14.14
C ASP A 867 13.16 -8.82 13.59
N SER A 868 12.19 -9.74 13.58
CA SER A 868 12.39 -11.14 13.17
C SER A 868 11.15 -11.65 12.44
N HIS A 869 11.36 -12.41 11.36
CA HIS A 869 10.26 -12.99 10.58
C HIS A 869 9.54 -14.11 11.35
N VAL A 870 8.21 -14.15 11.27
CA VAL A 870 7.35 -15.22 11.82
C VAL A 870 6.33 -15.63 10.76
N SER A 871 6.41 -16.89 10.30
CA SER A 871 5.52 -17.43 9.27
C SER A 871 4.07 -17.55 9.75
N LEU A 872 3.12 -17.63 8.81
CA LEU A 872 1.70 -17.79 9.12
C LEU A 872 1.41 -19.08 9.90
N GLU A 873 2.11 -20.17 9.56
CA GLU A 873 2.03 -21.48 10.23
C GLU A 873 2.51 -21.37 11.67
N ALA A 874 3.66 -20.72 11.90
CA ALA A 874 4.22 -20.54 13.24
C ALA A 874 3.27 -19.73 14.15
N ARG A 875 2.57 -18.73 13.61
CA ARG A 875 1.54 -17.96 14.34
C ARG A 875 0.37 -18.87 14.74
N HIS A 876 -0.10 -19.71 13.84
CA HIS A 876 -1.19 -20.66 14.09
C HIS A 876 -0.81 -21.71 15.13
N ASP A 877 0.39 -22.26 15.04
CA ASP A 877 0.93 -23.22 16.01
C ASP A 877 1.10 -22.59 17.39
N ALA A 878 1.50 -21.30 17.44
CA ALA A 878 1.55 -20.55 18.69
C ALA A 878 0.15 -20.39 19.31
N ILE A 879 -0.87 -20.04 18.53
CA ILE A 879 -2.26 -19.91 19.03
C ILE A 879 -2.74 -21.26 19.57
N ARG A 880 -2.56 -22.35 18.81
CA ARG A 880 -2.98 -23.71 19.20
C ARG A 880 -2.28 -24.21 20.46
N SER A 881 -0.98 -23.94 20.58
CA SER A 881 -0.17 -24.41 21.71
C SER A 881 -0.36 -23.57 22.97
N LYS A 882 -0.43 -22.24 22.83
CA LYS A 882 -0.51 -21.29 23.96
C LYS A 882 -1.94 -21.00 24.39
N LYS A 883 -2.93 -21.24 23.54
CA LYS A 883 -4.37 -21.09 23.80
C LYS A 883 -4.78 -19.73 24.39
N PRO A 884 -4.38 -18.60 23.75
CA PRO A 884 -4.73 -17.28 24.23
C PRO A 884 -6.26 -17.10 24.27
N ASP A 885 -6.74 -16.22 25.16
CA ASP A 885 -8.14 -15.80 25.23
C ASP A 885 -8.55 -14.90 24.08
N LEU A 886 -7.63 -14.08 23.58
CA LEU A 886 -7.83 -13.21 22.42
C LEU A 886 -6.54 -13.19 21.58
N PHE A 887 -6.69 -13.08 20.27
CA PHE A 887 -5.59 -12.88 19.33
C PHE A 887 -5.79 -11.57 18.55
N LEU A 888 -4.75 -10.74 18.52
CA LEU A 888 -4.74 -9.47 17.81
C LEU A 888 -3.48 -9.38 16.93
N SER A 889 -3.68 -9.32 15.62
CA SER A 889 -2.63 -9.03 14.65
C SER A 889 -2.62 -7.54 14.30
N ILE A 890 -1.46 -6.92 14.44
CA ILE A 890 -1.23 -5.48 14.32
C ILE A 890 -0.52 -5.24 12.98
N HIS A 891 -1.20 -4.54 12.08
CA HIS A 891 -0.76 -4.23 10.72
C HIS A 891 -0.98 -2.74 10.39
N CYS A 892 -0.40 -2.28 9.29
CA CYS A 892 -0.63 -0.98 8.69
C CYS A 892 -0.92 -1.12 7.19
N ASP A 893 -1.89 -0.38 6.70
CA ASP A 893 -2.26 -0.38 5.29
C ASP A 893 -1.21 0.39 4.45
N ALA A 894 -1.20 0.13 3.15
CA ALA A 894 -0.64 1.03 2.14
C ALA A 894 -1.57 1.12 0.94
N ALA A 895 -1.41 2.19 0.18
CA ALA A 895 -2.06 2.39 -1.10
C ALA A 895 -1.18 3.23 -2.01
N ASP A 896 -1.29 3.03 -3.31
CA ASP A 896 -0.59 3.82 -4.34
C ASP A 896 -0.86 5.33 -4.19
N SER A 897 -2.07 5.67 -3.73
CA SER A 897 -2.42 7.04 -3.36
C SER A 897 -2.10 7.33 -1.90
N SER A 898 -1.38 8.43 -1.65
CA SER A 898 -1.19 9.01 -0.32
C SER A 898 -2.48 9.58 0.29
N SER A 899 -3.58 9.63 -0.47
CA SER A 899 -4.88 10.11 0.02
C SER A 899 -5.69 9.08 0.80
N ALA A 900 -5.36 7.79 0.69
CA ALA A 900 -6.01 6.76 1.48
C ALA A 900 -5.61 6.94 2.96
N MET A 901 -6.56 6.85 3.87
CA MET A 901 -6.32 7.18 5.27
C MET A 901 -7.26 6.42 6.19
N GLY A 902 -6.90 6.40 7.48
CA GLY A 902 -7.68 5.84 8.56
C GLY A 902 -7.42 4.35 8.79
N THR A 903 -8.29 3.76 9.60
CA THR A 903 -8.11 2.43 10.16
C THR A 903 -9.17 1.46 9.66
N THR A 904 -8.83 0.18 9.57
CA THR A 904 -9.75 -0.91 9.23
C THR A 904 -9.65 -2.04 10.26
N GLY A 905 -10.78 -2.56 10.73
CA GLY A 905 -10.80 -3.76 11.57
C GLY A 905 -11.24 -5.00 10.78
N TYR A 906 -10.47 -6.08 10.83
CA TYR A 906 -10.79 -7.33 10.13
C TYR A 906 -11.07 -8.49 11.08
N TYR A 907 -12.02 -9.33 10.68
CA TYR A 907 -12.38 -10.56 11.38
C TYR A 907 -12.71 -11.68 10.37
N TYR A 908 -12.58 -12.93 10.83
CA TYR A 908 -13.03 -14.10 10.07
C TYR A 908 -14.22 -14.80 10.74
N THR A 909 -14.09 -15.20 11.99
CA THR A 909 -15.17 -15.90 12.69
C THR A 909 -16.25 -14.93 13.17
N PRO A 910 -17.55 -15.30 13.10
CA PRO A 910 -18.65 -14.40 13.49
C PRO A 910 -18.51 -13.82 14.90
N TYR A 911 -18.02 -14.61 15.85
CA TYR A 911 -17.83 -14.21 17.24
C TYR A 911 -16.61 -13.29 17.48
N SER A 912 -15.83 -12.99 16.44
CA SER A 912 -14.72 -12.03 16.47
C SER A 912 -15.13 -10.62 16.03
N TYR A 913 -16.31 -10.45 15.42
CA TYR A 913 -16.81 -9.16 14.94
C TYR A 913 -16.82 -8.10 16.05
N ASP A 914 -17.42 -8.42 17.20
CA ASP A 914 -17.60 -7.44 18.28
C ASP A 914 -16.25 -6.96 18.85
N LEU A 915 -15.22 -7.81 18.83
CA LEU A 915 -13.86 -7.44 19.22
C LEU A 915 -13.24 -6.47 18.20
N ALA A 916 -13.32 -6.80 16.92
CA ALA A 916 -12.80 -5.95 15.84
C ALA A 916 -13.49 -4.59 15.86
N SER A 917 -14.82 -4.56 15.98
CA SER A 917 -15.62 -3.34 16.03
C SER A 917 -15.26 -2.47 17.23
N SER A 918 -15.13 -3.05 18.42
CA SER A 918 -14.82 -2.27 19.63
C SER A 918 -13.44 -1.61 19.56
N ILE A 919 -12.44 -2.30 18.99
CA ILE A 919 -11.10 -1.74 18.78
C ILE A 919 -11.14 -0.65 17.69
N HIS A 920 -11.76 -0.95 16.56
CA HIS A 920 -11.92 -0.04 15.43
C HIS A 920 -12.58 1.27 15.84
N ASP A 921 -13.70 1.24 16.57
CA ASP A 921 -14.43 2.43 16.99
C ASP A 921 -13.58 3.37 17.88
N ARG A 922 -12.73 2.79 18.74
CA ARG A 922 -11.79 3.55 19.57
C ARG A 922 -10.65 4.15 18.77
N LEU A 923 -10.15 3.42 17.76
CA LEU A 923 -9.14 3.93 16.84
C LEU A 923 -9.70 5.08 16.00
N VAL A 924 -10.88 4.93 15.39
CA VAL A 924 -11.57 6.00 14.64
C VAL A 924 -11.77 7.25 15.50
N SER A 925 -12.20 7.08 16.75
CA SER A 925 -12.34 8.20 17.69
C SER A 925 -11.01 8.90 17.97
N THR A 926 -9.94 8.12 18.18
CA THR A 926 -8.59 8.65 18.39
C THR A 926 -8.07 9.37 17.14
N TYR A 927 -8.31 8.81 15.97
CA TYR A 927 -7.95 9.43 14.69
C TYR A 927 -8.66 10.77 14.52
N ARG A 928 -9.97 10.83 14.78
CA ARG A 928 -10.75 12.08 14.72
C ARG A 928 -10.24 13.12 15.73
N ASP A 929 -10.08 12.72 16.99
CA ASP A 929 -9.90 13.66 18.10
C ASP A 929 -8.45 14.05 18.36
N GLN A 930 -7.48 13.24 17.93
CA GLN A 930 -6.06 13.41 18.26
C GLN A 930 -5.15 13.48 17.03
N ILE A 931 -5.47 12.73 15.96
CA ILE A 931 -4.58 12.67 14.78
C ILE A 931 -4.98 13.70 13.73
N TYR A 932 -6.27 13.80 13.42
CA TYR A 932 -6.86 14.71 12.42
C TYR A 932 -7.55 15.92 13.06
N LYS A 933 -7.30 16.19 14.34
CA LYS A 933 -7.89 17.32 15.06
C LYS A 933 -7.54 18.64 14.37
N GLY A 934 -8.55 19.47 14.08
CA GLY A 934 -8.37 20.76 13.44
C GLY A 934 -8.15 20.70 11.93
N THR A 935 -8.21 19.50 11.32
CA THR A 935 -8.20 19.34 9.87
C THR A 935 -9.62 19.33 9.29
N SER A 936 -9.74 19.48 7.96
CA SER A 936 -11.01 19.35 7.23
C SER A 936 -11.42 17.89 6.93
N VAL A 937 -10.67 16.91 7.45
CA VAL A 937 -10.93 15.48 7.23
C VAL A 937 -12.17 15.05 8.02
N THR A 938 -13.11 14.43 7.32
CA THR A 938 -14.34 13.90 7.91
C THR A 938 -14.12 12.48 8.45
N VAL A 939 -14.90 12.09 9.47
CA VAL A 939 -14.88 10.73 10.02
C VAL A 939 -15.08 9.66 8.94
N SER A 940 -15.94 9.93 7.95
CA SER A 940 -16.19 9.00 6.84
C SER A 940 -14.98 8.71 5.95
N LYS A 941 -13.91 9.53 6.01
CA LYS A 941 -12.66 9.25 5.29
C LYS A 941 -11.72 8.35 6.08
N ILE A 942 -11.75 8.42 7.41
CA ILE A 942 -10.85 7.69 8.31
C ILE A 942 -11.48 6.41 8.90
N ASP A 943 -12.80 6.32 8.85
CA ASP A 943 -13.56 5.13 9.22
C ASP A 943 -13.74 4.23 8.00
N ARG A 944 -12.90 3.19 7.92
CA ARG A 944 -12.97 2.20 6.83
C ARG A 944 -13.84 1.00 7.18
N GLY A 945 -14.40 0.99 8.39
CA GLY A 945 -15.31 -0.02 8.91
C GLY A 945 -14.65 -1.30 9.42
N THR A 946 -15.49 -2.12 10.03
CA THR A 946 -15.15 -3.50 10.43
C THR A 946 -15.61 -4.47 9.36
N ARG A 947 -14.68 -5.27 8.81
CA ARG A 947 -14.88 -6.05 7.59
C ARG A 947 -14.57 -7.52 7.80
N PHE A 948 -15.39 -8.38 7.20
CA PHE A 948 -15.03 -9.77 7.04
C PHE A 948 -13.93 -9.88 5.98
N TYR A 949 -12.85 -10.58 6.29
CA TYR A 949 -11.85 -10.95 5.30
C TYR A 949 -11.15 -12.25 5.73
N PRO A 950 -10.95 -13.24 4.83
CA PRO A 950 -10.39 -14.54 5.18
C PRO A 950 -8.85 -14.52 5.30
N PHE A 951 -8.28 -13.52 5.97
CA PHE A 951 -6.83 -13.47 6.21
C PHE A 951 -6.38 -14.73 6.94
N ARG A 952 -5.37 -15.42 6.39
CA ARG A 952 -4.82 -16.66 6.94
C ARG A 952 -4.55 -16.53 8.44
N VAL A 953 -3.98 -15.42 8.90
CA VAL A 953 -3.65 -15.17 10.31
C VAL A 953 -4.87 -15.17 11.26
N THR A 954 -6.05 -14.76 10.76
CA THR A 954 -7.30 -14.70 11.55
C THR A 954 -8.18 -15.95 11.42
N ARG A 955 -7.82 -16.90 10.53
CA ARG A 955 -8.56 -18.14 10.27
C ARG A 955 -8.33 -19.21 11.35
N VAL A 956 -8.53 -18.83 12.61
CA VAL A 956 -8.43 -19.70 13.79
C VAL A 956 -9.79 -19.83 14.47
N GLN A 957 -10.03 -20.94 15.17
CA GLN A 957 -11.31 -21.19 15.86
C GLN A 957 -11.18 -21.16 17.39
N GLU A 958 -9.96 -21.17 17.90
CA GLU A 958 -9.61 -21.36 19.30
C GLU A 958 -9.97 -20.16 20.19
N CYS A 959 -10.00 -18.96 19.60
CA CYS A 959 -10.31 -17.71 20.29
C CYS A 959 -10.84 -16.66 19.30
N PRO A 960 -11.45 -15.56 19.78
CA PRO A 960 -11.67 -14.37 18.98
C PRO A 960 -10.33 -13.85 18.43
N ALA A 961 -10.25 -13.72 17.10
CA ALA A 961 -9.05 -13.37 16.37
C ALA A 961 -9.34 -12.25 15.38
N VAL A 962 -8.55 -11.18 15.46
CA VAL A 962 -8.73 -9.99 14.64
C VAL A 962 -7.41 -9.51 14.07
N LEU A 963 -7.47 -8.88 12.91
CA LEU A 963 -6.37 -8.12 12.33
C LEU A 963 -6.82 -6.66 12.27
N ILE A 964 -5.96 -5.75 12.71
CA ILE A 964 -6.28 -4.32 12.71
C ILE A 964 -5.23 -3.59 11.87
N GLU A 965 -5.71 -2.87 10.86
CA GLU A 965 -4.92 -1.93 10.09
C GLU A 965 -4.95 -0.58 10.81
N TYR A 966 -3.83 -0.18 11.39
CA TYR A 966 -3.77 0.99 12.25
C TYR A 966 -3.76 2.32 11.50
N GLY A 967 -3.52 2.34 10.19
CA GLY A 967 -3.36 3.55 9.38
C GLY A 967 -2.65 3.25 8.06
N PHE A 968 -2.62 4.20 7.13
CA PHE A 968 -1.89 4.07 5.86
C PHE A 968 -0.46 4.62 5.98
N ILE A 969 0.56 3.79 5.82
CA ILE A 969 1.98 4.24 5.85
C ILE A 969 2.29 5.21 4.71
N THR A 970 1.57 5.12 3.60
CA THR A 970 1.71 6.03 2.45
C THR A 970 1.07 7.40 2.71
N ASN A 971 0.20 7.52 3.72
CA ASN A 971 -0.41 8.79 4.10
C ASN A 971 0.41 9.52 5.16
N VAL A 972 0.71 10.80 4.94
CA VAL A 972 1.58 11.58 5.82
C VAL A 972 1.06 11.70 7.26
N ASN A 973 -0.25 11.89 7.43
CA ASN A 973 -0.84 12.10 8.76
C ASN A 973 -0.94 10.79 9.54
N ASP A 974 -1.38 9.72 8.88
CA ASP A 974 -1.40 8.38 9.46
C ASP A 974 0.03 7.92 9.78
N ARG A 975 0.97 8.05 8.83
CA ARG A 975 2.39 7.72 9.04
C ARG A 975 2.97 8.46 10.22
N ALA A 976 2.69 9.75 10.37
CA ALA A 976 3.12 10.52 11.54
C ALA A 976 2.56 9.93 12.85
N ALA A 977 1.36 9.33 12.85
CA ALA A 977 0.83 8.59 13.99
C ALA A 977 1.50 7.23 14.20
N LEU A 978 1.83 6.54 13.10
CA LEU A 978 2.43 5.21 13.09
C LEU A 978 3.93 5.21 13.42
N THR A 979 4.65 6.33 13.25
CA THR A 979 6.11 6.42 13.53
C THR A 979 6.46 7.28 14.73
N ASN A 980 5.53 8.09 15.25
CA ASN A 980 5.75 8.90 16.44
C ASN A 980 5.37 8.17 17.73
N SER A 981 6.32 8.03 18.66
CA SER A 981 6.13 7.28 19.92
C SER A 981 4.95 7.77 20.78
N ALA A 982 4.66 9.08 20.81
CA ALA A 982 3.55 9.62 21.60
C ALA A 982 2.20 9.30 20.95
N LYS A 983 2.09 9.43 19.62
CA LYS A 983 0.87 9.05 18.89
C LYS A 983 0.63 7.54 18.89
N GLN A 984 1.68 6.74 18.76
CA GLN A 984 1.60 5.29 18.95
C GLN A 984 1.09 4.92 20.35
N ASP A 985 1.42 5.70 21.39
CA ASP A 985 0.89 5.49 22.73
C ASP A 985 -0.63 5.72 22.80
N LEU A 986 -1.13 6.74 22.09
CA LEU A 986 -2.57 6.99 21.94
C LEU A 986 -3.28 5.84 21.21
N LEU A 987 -2.71 5.35 20.10
CA LEU A 987 -3.25 4.21 19.35
C LEU A 987 -3.25 2.93 20.21
N ALA A 988 -2.17 2.69 20.97
CA ALA A 988 -2.09 1.57 21.89
C ALA A 988 -3.14 1.70 23.02
N GLN A 989 -3.35 2.90 23.55
CA GLN A 989 -4.37 3.15 24.58
C GLN A 989 -5.79 2.94 24.04
N ALA A 990 -6.06 3.39 22.81
CA ALA A 990 -7.32 3.18 22.12
C ALA A 990 -7.62 1.69 21.95
N THR A 991 -6.62 0.91 21.57
CA THR A 991 -6.70 -0.55 21.43
C THR A 991 -7.07 -1.22 22.76
N VAL A 992 -6.36 -0.88 23.84
CA VAL A 992 -6.67 -1.42 25.18
C VAL A 992 -8.08 -1.04 25.63
N ASN A 993 -8.51 0.18 25.35
CA ASN A 993 -9.87 0.62 25.68
C ASN A 993 -10.93 -0.14 24.85
N GLY A 994 -10.68 -0.41 23.58
CA GLY A 994 -11.58 -1.20 22.73
C GLY A 994 -11.72 -2.64 23.22
N ILE A 995 -10.61 -3.26 23.66
CA ILE A 995 -10.65 -4.59 24.29
C ILE A 995 -11.48 -4.53 25.59
N LYS A 996 -11.30 -3.50 26.43
CA LYS A 996 -12.10 -3.32 27.66
C LYS A 996 -13.59 -3.15 27.36
N ASP A 997 -13.94 -2.39 26.33
CA ASP A 997 -15.34 -2.21 25.92
C ASP A 997 -15.95 -3.52 25.46
N TYR A 998 -15.23 -4.30 24.66
CA TYR A 998 -15.64 -5.64 24.24
C TYR A 998 -15.88 -6.57 25.44
N LEU A 999 -14.95 -6.61 26.41
CA LEU A 999 -15.11 -7.43 27.60
C LEU A 999 -16.28 -6.97 28.47
N LYS A 1000 -16.49 -5.65 28.60
CA LYS A 1000 -17.60 -5.07 29.36
C LYS A 1000 -18.96 -5.32 28.72
N ALA A 1001 -19.07 -5.20 27.39
CA ALA A 1001 -20.32 -5.45 26.66
C ALA A 1001 -20.76 -6.92 26.72
N ARG A 1002 -19.83 -7.83 27.01
CA ARG A 1002 -20.07 -9.27 27.21
C ARG A 1002 -20.31 -9.67 28.67
N GLY A 1003 -19.82 -8.86 29.60
CA GLY A 1003 -20.15 -8.88 31.03
C GLY A 1003 -21.59 -8.58 31.30
#